data_AF-U4KUA2-F1
#
_entry.id   AF-U4KUA2-F1
#
_cell.length_a   1.000
_cell.length_b   1.000
_cell.length_c   1.000
_cell.angle_alpha   90.00
_cell.angle_beta   90.00
_cell.angle_gamma   90.00
#
_symmetry.space_group_name_H-M   'P 1'
#
loop_
_entity.id
_entity.type
_entity.pdbx_description
1 polymer ?
#
loop_
_entity_poly.entity_id
_entity_poly.type
_entity_poly.pdbx_seq_one_letter_code
_entity_poly.pdbx_strand_id
1 'polypeptide(L)'
;MTSLSPPKPPFAHQSPVEINNLIQSLRSIERTPNGSRRTAYHVPETMYTLDCWKFNDNSFKRPTLPIYARGLFTLYDSENDSNRIALRGYDKFFDIRETYRTEWDWITQNTQGPYEATMKENGCIILISGLQDGTLLVTSKHAIGDHAGRGRRWVDRQLEELGKKRSDLALALYQANATAVAELCDDTFEEHVIPYEGDSAGLYLHGINLNLREFVTYSVDEVAEFADKWGFKKITLERFDTVSDVKKFLETVGEKGNYKGKEIEGFVIRCKARSGPDTEDWNTWFFKYKFEEPYLMYQQWREATRDMIQNREPRIQKHFAITREYLQFANQYFFQNPGAVQEFEKNRGIIRLRNAFLAHRAQKGNDTVQQGLGNAFNTGNTGNAGRNSNAANPQNTPAFSGFNPPTPSTSTGTKLVLIPIATIGCGKTTLASALVYLFNWGHIQNDNITPRRGQSKAQAFCDQISQAFRSSPVVIADRNNHQKRERQQLFQDLSNLGLTFIALHWVHYHNARPINGIRNVTHKRVFERGDGHQTIRAETMERHEVEGIMEGFLRRFQPVNMRSEPDNKFAFEICLDPRVETRRNLETVVKVLRQKCPMLVTRMPTGDEMDEALREALKGYTADTAKETALAKEMGLKSPPPTGPKGIQNNYNRNRNPMPPNRNGP
;
A
#
# COMPACT_ATOMS: atom_id res chain seq x y z
N MET A 1 32.96 -29.56 25.41
CA MET A 1 32.13 -28.36 25.16
C MET A 1 33.06 -27.20 24.91
N THR A 2 33.40 -26.95 23.64
CA THR A 2 34.20 -25.79 23.24
C THR A 2 33.34 -24.55 23.41
N SER A 3 33.67 -23.74 24.42
CA SER A 3 33.19 -22.38 24.59
C SER A 3 33.59 -21.59 23.34
N LEU A 4 32.65 -21.44 22.40
CA LEU A 4 32.78 -20.49 21.31
C LEU A 4 32.67 -19.11 21.96
N SER A 5 33.76 -18.33 21.87
CA SER A 5 33.73 -16.90 22.21
C SER A 5 32.54 -16.25 21.50
N PRO A 6 31.81 -15.33 22.15
CA PRO A 6 30.71 -14.64 21.48
C PRO A 6 31.22 -13.99 20.19
N PRO A 7 30.41 -13.98 19.11
CA PRO A 7 30.79 -13.34 17.87
C PRO A 7 31.19 -11.88 18.13
N LYS A 8 32.27 -11.42 17.50
CA LYS A 8 32.70 -10.02 17.62
C LYS A 8 31.73 -9.12 16.87
N PRO A 9 31.38 -7.94 17.42
CA PRO A 9 30.60 -6.93 16.71
C PRO A 9 31.15 -6.63 15.32
N PRO A 10 30.27 -6.46 14.31
CA PRO A 10 30.71 -6.11 12.96
C PRO A 10 31.42 -4.75 13.01
N PHE A 11 32.50 -4.61 12.25
CA PHE A 11 33.25 -3.37 12.15
C PHE A 11 33.83 -3.20 10.74
N ALA A 12 33.75 -1.99 10.21
CA ALA A 12 34.48 -1.58 9.02
C ALA A 12 34.74 -0.07 9.08
N HIS A 13 35.89 0.36 8.56
CA HIS A 13 36.21 1.76 8.38
C HIS A 13 35.39 2.36 7.24
N GLN A 14 35.11 3.67 7.31
CA GLN A 14 34.56 4.40 6.17
C GLN A 14 35.64 4.60 5.11
N SER A 15 35.28 4.44 3.83
CA SER A 15 36.13 4.79 2.69
C SER A 15 35.89 6.26 2.30
N PRO A 16 36.86 7.18 2.46
CA PRO A 16 36.67 8.59 2.08
C PRO A 16 36.22 8.76 0.63
N VAL A 17 36.76 7.96 -0.29
CA VAL A 17 36.38 7.97 -1.72
C VAL A 17 34.91 7.61 -1.88
N GLU A 18 34.47 6.55 -1.22
CA GLU A 18 33.10 6.07 -1.32
C GLU A 18 32.09 7.06 -0.73
N ILE A 19 32.40 7.65 0.43
CA ILE A 19 31.53 8.64 1.09
C ILE A 19 31.47 9.93 0.28
N ASN A 20 32.59 10.39 -0.28
CA ASN A 20 32.60 11.55 -1.17
C ASN A 20 31.74 11.31 -2.43
N ASN A 21 31.83 10.12 -3.03
CA ASN A 21 30.99 9.72 -4.17
C ASN A 21 29.50 9.64 -3.78
N LEU A 22 29.20 9.12 -2.59
CA LEU A 22 27.84 9.12 -2.04
C LEU A 22 27.29 10.54 -1.91
N ILE A 23 28.06 11.47 -1.33
CA ILE A 23 27.63 12.85 -1.16
C ILE A 23 27.44 13.56 -2.49
N GLN A 24 28.32 13.34 -3.48
CA GLN A 24 28.12 13.84 -4.84
C GLN A 24 26.81 13.30 -5.43
N SER A 25 26.53 12.01 -5.25
CA SER A 25 25.27 11.38 -5.69
C SER A 25 24.04 11.91 -4.96
N LEU A 26 24.16 12.24 -3.68
CA LEU A 26 23.07 12.84 -2.90
C LEU A 26 22.80 14.29 -3.35
N ARG A 27 23.84 15.05 -3.67
CA ARG A 27 23.75 16.42 -4.19
C ARG A 27 23.13 16.45 -5.59
N SER A 28 23.45 15.50 -6.46
CA SER A 28 22.93 15.47 -7.84
C SER A 28 21.42 15.23 -7.91
N ILE A 29 20.84 14.58 -6.89
CA ILE A 29 19.39 14.37 -6.77
C ILE A 29 18.71 15.37 -5.81
N GLU A 30 19.44 16.33 -5.25
CA GLU A 30 18.89 17.28 -4.29
C GLU A 30 17.74 18.09 -4.91
N ARG A 31 16.64 18.27 -4.18
CA ARG A 31 15.46 19.06 -4.59
C ARG A 31 14.72 18.54 -5.84
N THR A 32 15.08 17.37 -6.36
CA THR A 32 14.28 16.69 -7.38
C THR A 32 13.02 16.08 -6.75
N PRO A 33 11.91 15.87 -7.50
CA PRO A 33 10.63 15.39 -6.94
C PRO A 33 10.73 14.07 -6.13
N ASN A 34 11.70 13.23 -6.45
CA ASN A 34 11.93 11.94 -5.79
C ASN A 34 13.30 11.84 -5.09
N GLY A 35 14.05 12.94 -5.02
CA GLY A 35 15.40 12.93 -4.50
C GLY A 35 15.50 13.32 -3.02
N SER A 36 16.67 13.84 -2.65
CA SER A 36 17.00 14.21 -1.28
C SER A 36 16.68 15.68 -1.00
N ARG A 37 16.45 16.01 0.27
CA ARG A 37 16.46 17.37 0.81
C ARG A 37 17.56 17.44 1.85
N ARG A 38 18.50 18.38 1.66
CA ARG A 38 19.57 18.65 2.61
C ARG A 38 19.17 19.74 3.59
N THR A 39 19.54 19.59 4.84
CA THR A 39 19.42 20.63 5.87
C THR A 39 20.63 20.57 6.79
N ALA A 40 21.35 21.68 6.89
CA ALA A 40 22.51 21.79 7.77
C ALA A 40 22.06 22.13 9.20
N TYR A 41 22.64 21.46 10.19
CA TYR A 41 22.39 21.68 11.61
C TYR A 41 23.71 21.90 12.34
N HIS A 42 23.81 23.02 13.05
CA HIS A 42 24.91 23.25 13.97
C HIS A 42 24.77 22.35 15.20
N VAL A 43 25.83 21.63 15.57
CA VAL A 43 25.84 20.81 16.77
C VAL A 43 26.03 21.74 17.98
N PRO A 44 25.09 21.79 18.95
CA PRO A 44 25.16 22.72 20.07
C PRO A 44 26.51 22.62 20.81
N GLU A 45 27.06 23.79 21.18
CA GLU A 45 28.30 23.91 21.97
C GLU A 45 29.58 23.39 21.28
N THR A 46 29.55 23.15 19.96
CA THR A 46 30.73 22.71 19.20
C THR A 46 30.86 23.49 17.89
N MET A 47 31.94 23.28 17.14
CA MET A 47 32.11 23.90 15.81
C MET A 47 31.54 23.03 14.68
N TYR A 48 31.02 21.84 14.99
CA TYR A 48 30.58 20.88 14.00
C TYR A 48 29.23 21.24 13.38
N THR A 49 29.12 21.02 12.07
CA THR A 49 27.86 21.11 11.33
C THR A 49 27.53 19.76 10.71
N LEU A 50 26.30 19.29 10.92
CA LEU A 50 25.78 18.07 10.32
C LEU A 50 24.87 18.41 9.13
N ASP A 51 25.15 17.83 7.98
CA ASP A 51 24.24 17.81 6.84
C ASP A 51 23.26 16.63 6.99
N CYS A 52 21.99 16.93 7.27
CA CYS A 52 20.90 15.95 7.29
C CYS A 52 20.34 15.74 5.89
N TRP A 53 20.24 14.48 5.47
CA TRP A 53 19.66 14.08 4.19
C TRP A 53 18.31 13.39 4.41
N LYS A 54 17.24 14.04 3.93
CA LYS A 54 15.86 13.54 4.03
C LYS A 54 15.32 13.17 2.66
N PHE A 55 14.76 11.97 2.53
CA PHE A 55 14.04 11.54 1.34
C PHE A 55 12.53 11.54 1.58
N ASN A 56 11.75 11.63 0.50
CA ASN A 56 10.33 11.34 0.56
C ASN A 56 10.10 9.84 0.80
N ASP A 57 9.11 9.49 1.63
CA ASP A 57 8.87 8.08 2.03
C ASP A 57 8.60 7.16 0.82
N ASN A 58 7.98 7.68 -0.25
CA ASN A 58 7.74 6.94 -1.50
C ASN A 58 9.01 6.72 -2.34
N SER A 59 10.06 7.52 -2.16
CA SER A 59 11.32 7.37 -2.90
C SER A 59 12.02 6.06 -2.57
N PHE A 60 11.94 5.61 -1.32
CA PHE A 60 12.52 4.34 -0.86
C PHE A 60 11.90 3.09 -1.50
N LYS A 61 10.76 3.22 -2.19
CA LYS A 61 10.13 2.13 -2.94
C LYS A 61 10.75 1.93 -4.34
N ARG A 62 11.74 2.75 -4.71
CA ARG A 62 12.40 2.74 -6.02
C ARG A 62 13.84 2.23 -5.89
N PRO A 63 14.34 1.44 -6.86
CA PRO A 63 15.68 0.85 -6.80
C PRO A 63 16.84 1.84 -7.09
N THR A 64 16.56 3.13 -7.31
CA THR A 64 17.53 4.09 -7.86
C THR A 64 18.18 5.01 -6.82
N LEU A 65 17.92 4.83 -5.52
CA LEU A 65 18.49 5.70 -4.50
C LEU A 65 19.97 5.38 -4.26
N PRO A 66 20.82 6.40 -4.04
CA PRO A 66 22.22 6.18 -3.73
C PRO A 66 22.41 5.48 -2.38
N ILE A 67 21.44 5.63 -1.47
CA ILE A 67 21.40 5.01 -0.14
C ILE A 67 19.94 4.93 0.34
N TYR A 68 19.60 3.90 1.12
CA TYR A 68 18.25 3.66 1.65
C TYR A 68 18.09 4.01 3.13
N ALA A 69 19.13 4.59 3.75
CA ALA A 69 19.14 5.00 5.14
C ALA A 69 18.08 6.07 5.43
N ARG A 70 17.27 5.84 6.47
CA ARG A 70 16.27 6.77 6.97
C ARG A 70 16.75 7.40 8.28
N GLY A 71 17.26 8.62 8.15
CA GLY A 71 17.96 9.34 9.20
C GLY A 71 19.45 9.27 8.94
N LEU A 72 19.90 10.07 7.97
CA LEU A 72 21.27 10.10 7.49
C LEU A 72 21.84 11.49 7.74
N PHE A 73 22.95 11.54 8.48
CA PHE A 73 23.67 12.77 8.77
C PHE A 73 25.12 12.58 8.36
N THR A 74 25.64 13.50 7.55
CA THR A 74 27.05 13.55 7.16
C THR A 74 27.71 14.78 7.76
N LEU A 75 29.02 14.74 7.94
CA LEU A 75 29.80 15.92 8.28
C LEU A 75 31.10 15.93 7.48
N TYR A 76 31.66 17.11 7.32
CA TYR A 76 33.01 17.28 6.78
C TYR A 76 34.00 17.24 7.93
N ASP A 77 34.92 16.29 7.88
CA ASP A 77 35.99 16.08 8.83
C ASP A 77 37.20 16.89 8.35
N SER A 78 37.43 18.04 8.98
CA SER A 78 38.50 18.95 8.63
C SER A 78 39.89 18.39 8.96
N GLU A 79 40.00 17.45 9.91
CA GLU A 79 41.28 16.84 10.25
C GLU A 79 41.74 15.87 9.15
N ASN A 80 40.79 15.13 8.58
CA ASN A 80 41.04 14.12 7.55
C ASN A 80 40.72 14.61 6.12
N ASP A 81 40.47 15.91 5.94
CA ASP A 81 40.06 16.55 4.68
C ASP A 81 39.05 15.71 3.86
N SER A 82 38.03 15.18 4.53
CA SER A 82 37.11 14.22 3.91
C SER A 82 35.72 14.26 4.53
N ASN A 83 34.72 13.82 3.78
CA ASN A 83 33.39 13.67 4.34
C ASN A 83 33.22 12.30 4.98
N ARG A 84 32.40 12.25 6.03
CA ARG A 84 32.01 11.03 6.73
C ARG A 84 30.51 10.97 6.99
N ILE A 85 29.99 9.77 7.11
CA ILE A 85 28.68 9.52 7.73
C ILE A 85 28.87 9.67 9.24
N ALA A 86 28.15 10.62 9.82
CA ALA A 86 28.17 10.92 11.25
C ALA A 86 27.10 10.12 11.99
N LEU A 87 25.90 10.02 11.42
CA LEU A 87 24.82 9.17 11.93
C LEU A 87 24.09 8.44 10.79
N ARG A 88 23.75 7.18 11.05
CA ARG A 88 23.12 6.27 10.08
C ARG A 88 21.97 5.48 10.73
N GLY A 89 20.74 5.92 10.50
CA GLY A 89 19.53 5.16 10.84
C GLY A 89 19.39 3.90 9.99
N TYR A 90 18.37 3.07 10.22
CA TYR A 90 18.14 1.86 9.41
C TYR A 90 17.85 2.18 7.94
N ASP A 91 17.95 1.17 7.09
CA ASP A 91 17.27 1.26 5.80
C ASP A 91 15.76 1.42 6.01
N LYS A 92 15.08 2.13 5.13
CA LYS A 92 13.61 2.21 5.17
C LYS A 92 13.03 0.81 4.97
N PHE A 93 12.37 0.29 6.00
CA PHE A 93 11.58 -0.93 5.93
C PHE A 93 10.07 -0.66 5.96
N PHE A 94 9.33 -1.59 5.36
CA PHE A 94 7.93 -1.44 5.02
C PHE A 94 7.07 -2.46 5.74
N ASP A 95 5.79 -2.15 5.88
CA ASP A 95 4.81 -3.06 6.47
C ASP A 95 4.53 -4.23 5.53
N ILE A 96 3.97 -5.32 6.07
CA ILE A 96 3.45 -6.41 5.23
C ILE A 96 2.47 -5.84 4.20
N ARG A 97 2.57 -6.30 2.95
CA ARG A 97 1.78 -5.86 1.78
C ARG A 97 1.94 -4.39 1.37
N GLU A 98 2.86 -3.64 1.98
CA GLU A 98 3.11 -2.25 1.59
C GLU A 98 3.96 -2.15 0.29
N THR A 99 4.83 -3.14 0.06
CA THR A 99 5.70 -3.25 -1.11
C THR A 99 5.71 -4.68 -1.63
N TYR A 100 6.13 -4.90 -2.88
CA TYR A 100 6.18 -6.26 -3.43
C TYR A 100 7.12 -7.19 -2.65
N ARG A 101 8.18 -6.65 -2.03
CA ARG A 101 9.13 -7.42 -1.21
C ARG A 101 8.57 -7.75 0.17
N THR A 102 7.51 -7.07 0.60
CA THR A 102 6.86 -7.34 1.89
C THR A 102 5.57 -8.14 1.74
N GLU A 103 5.35 -8.76 0.58
CA GLU A 103 4.33 -9.81 0.39
C GLU A 103 4.79 -11.13 0.99
N TRP A 104 3.89 -11.88 1.62
CA TRP A 104 4.23 -13.16 2.26
C TRP A 104 4.86 -14.17 1.30
N ASP A 105 4.36 -14.25 0.06
CA ASP A 105 4.92 -15.15 -0.97
C ASP A 105 6.37 -14.77 -1.29
N TRP A 106 6.66 -13.46 -1.40
CA TRP A 106 8.02 -12.99 -1.66
C TRP A 106 8.93 -13.26 -0.47
N ILE A 107 8.48 -12.92 0.74
CA ILE A 107 9.23 -13.13 1.98
C ILE A 107 9.59 -14.60 2.12
N THR A 108 8.63 -15.51 1.89
CA THR A 108 8.84 -16.96 2.00
C THR A 108 9.91 -17.49 1.06
N GLN A 109 10.00 -16.92 -0.15
CA GLN A 109 10.92 -17.39 -1.19
C GLN A 109 12.29 -16.70 -1.15
N ASN A 110 12.39 -15.50 -0.58
CA ASN A 110 13.56 -14.62 -0.77
C ASN A 110 14.18 -14.10 0.53
N THR A 111 13.76 -14.63 1.69
CA THR A 111 14.36 -14.32 2.99
C THR A 111 14.93 -15.58 3.64
N GLN A 112 15.89 -15.39 4.53
CA GLN A 112 16.50 -16.46 5.30
C GLN A 112 16.65 -16.03 6.76
N GLY A 113 16.38 -16.99 7.65
CA GLY A 113 16.59 -16.83 9.07
C GLY A 113 18.07 -16.88 9.52
N PRO A 114 18.33 -16.85 10.84
CA PRO A 114 17.32 -16.76 11.89
C PRO A 114 16.51 -15.45 11.78
N TYR A 115 15.22 -15.54 12.08
CA TYR A 115 14.33 -14.40 12.10
C TYR A 115 14.24 -13.87 13.53
N GLU A 116 14.51 -12.58 13.71
CA GLU A 116 14.47 -11.90 14.99
C GLU A 116 13.28 -10.94 15.00
N ALA A 117 12.21 -11.29 15.71
CA ALA A 117 11.06 -10.42 15.92
C ALA A 117 11.30 -9.56 17.15
N THR A 118 11.67 -8.29 16.92
CA THR A 118 11.85 -7.29 17.98
C THR A 118 10.57 -6.48 18.16
N MET A 119 10.12 -6.34 19.41
CA MET A 119 8.92 -5.56 19.74
C MET A 119 9.07 -4.14 19.24
N LYS A 120 8.04 -3.64 18.56
CA LYS A 120 8.05 -2.29 18.03
C LYS A 120 7.52 -1.32 19.08
N GLU A 121 8.43 -0.72 19.83
CA GLU A 121 8.11 0.37 20.76
C GLU A 121 7.44 1.54 20.03
N ASN A 122 6.63 2.30 20.78
CA ASN A 122 5.78 3.36 20.25
C ASN A 122 6.20 4.71 20.80
N GLY A 123 7.24 5.29 20.20
CA GLY A 123 7.76 6.60 20.60
C GLY A 123 8.38 7.35 19.43
N CYS A 124 9.50 8.01 19.69
CA CYS A 124 10.27 8.73 18.68
C CYS A 124 11.71 8.24 18.59
N ILE A 125 12.15 7.95 17.36
CA ILE A 125 13.51 7.48 17.11
C ILE A 125 14.55 8.55 17.46
N ILE A 126 15.59 8.12 18.19
CA ILE A 126 16.78 8.88 18.56
C ILE A 126 18.00 8.15 17.98
N LEU A 127 18.83 8.89 17.27
CA LEU A 127 20.11 8.43 16.74
C LEU A 127 21.22 9.01 17.61
N ILE A 128 22.14 8.16 18.04
CA ILE A 128 23.24 8.51 18.94
C ILE A 128 24.55 8.01 18.31
N SER A 129 25.51 8.90 18.14
CA SER A 129 26.85 8.60 17.61
C SER A 129 27.87 9.47 18.35
N GLY A 130 29.15 9.29 18.06
CA GLY A 130 30.20 10.10 18.66
C GLY A 130 31.25 10.56 17.65
N LEU A 131 32.03 11.56 18.05
CA LEU A 131 33.17 12.10 17.32
C LEU A 131 34.47 11.80 18.07
N GLN A 132 35.59 12.02 17.37
CA GLN A 132 36.93 11.68 17.86
C GLN A 132 37.34 12.47 19.11
N ASP A 133 36.84 13.70 19.25
CA ASP A 133 37.07 14.59 20.38
C ASP A 133 36.20 14.25 21.60
N GLY A 134 35.38 13.20 21.52
CA GLY A 134 34.43 12.82 22.56
C GLY A 134 33.10 13.58 22.51
N THR A 135 32.84 14.38 21.47
CA THR A 135 31.53 15.00 21.25
C THR A 135 30.47 13.93 20.98
N LEU A 136 29.41 13.92 21.80
CA LEU A 136 28.27 13.04 21.61
C LEU A 136 27.23 13.69 20.68
N LEU A 137 26.96 13.03 19.55
CA LEU A 137 25.91 13.44 18.63
C LEU A 137 24.60 12.75 19.01
N VAL A 138 23.55 13.54 19.24
CA VAL A 138 22.20 13.04 19.49
C VAL A 138 21.24 13.77 18.56
N THR A 139 20.55 13.03 17.70
CA THR A 139 19.57 13.58 16.75
C THR A 139 18.24 12.84 16.84
N SER A 140 17.16 13.48 16.41
CA SER A 140 15.96 12.75 16.04
C SER A 140 16.13 12.20 14.61
N LYS A 141 15.06 11.66 14.04
CA LYS A 141 15.05 11.10 12.67
C LYS A 141 15.68 12.01 11.61
N HIS A 142 15.40 13.32 11.64
CA HIS A 142 15.82 14.25 10.58
C HIS A 142 16.15 15.66 11.11
N ALA A 143 16.39 15.82 12.41
CA ALA A 143 16.64 17.13 13.00
C ALA A 143 17.44 17.04 14.31
N ILE A 144 18.14 18.12 14.61
CA ILE A 144 18.61 18.46 15.95
C ILE A 144 17.60 19.47 16.53
N GLY A 145 16.65 19.00 17.33
CA GLY A 145 15.56 19.81 17.88
C GLY A 145 15.00 19.18 19.17
N ASP A 146 13.77 19.49 19.55
CA ASP A 146 13.21 19.13 20.86
C ASP A 146 13.26 17.63 21.17
N HIS A 147 12.90 16.75 20.22
CA HIS A 147 13.03 15.30 20.37
C HIS A 147 14.48 14.88 20.62
N ALA A 148 15.43 15.46 19.88
CA ALA A 148 16.85 15.19 20.07
C ALA A 148 17.36 15.69 21.44
N GLY A 149 16.90 16.88 21.86
CA GLY A 149 17.21 17.44 23.17
C GLY A 149 16.64 16.61 24.32
N ARG A 150 15.42 16.07 24.17
CA ARG A 150 14.85 15.12 25.14
C ARG A 150 15.63 13.81 25.15
N GLY A 151 15.98 13.27 23.99
CA GLY A 151 16.85 12.10 23.89
C GLY A 151 18.19 12.31 24.60
N ARG A 152 18.82 13.48 24.41
CA ARG A 152 20.08 13.84 25.09
C ARG A 152 19.92 13.83 26.61
N ARG A 153 18.87 14.46 27.14
CA ARG A 153 18.59 14.45 28.59
C ARG A 153 18.40 13.03 29.15
N TRP A 154 17.77 12.14 28.39
CA TRP A 154 17.65 10.74 28.79
C TRP A 154 18.99 9.99 28.78
N VAL A 155 19.84 10.25 27.77
CA VAL A 155 21.23 9.74 27.77
C VAL A 155 21.99 10.23 28.99
N ASP A 156 21.85 11.51 29.34
CA ASP A 156 22.54 12.10 30.49
C ASP A 156 22.14 11.39 31.79
N ARG A 157 20.84 11.21 31.98
CA ARG A 157 20.28 10.53 33.15
C ARG A 157 20.79 9.09 33.29
N GLN A 158 20.71 8.28 32.23
CA GLN A 158 21.14 6.88 32.31
C GLN A 158 22.66 6.73 32.49
N LEU A 159 23.47 7.67 31.98
CA LEU A 159 24.91 7.66 32.19
C LEU A 159 25.27 8.10 33.61
N GLU A 160 24.58 9.10 34.16
CA GLU A 160 24.74 9.55 35.54
C GLU A 160 24.41 8.42 36.54
N GLU A 161 23.31 7.69 36.32
CA GLU A 161 22.93 6.51 37.11
C GLU A 161 24.02 5.40 37.10
N LEU A 162 24.84 5.34 36.04
CA LEU A 162 25.95 4.40 35.91
C LEU A 162 27.33 4.98 36.29
N GLY A 163 27.40 6.26 36.67
CA GLY A 163 28.67 6.95 36.93
C GLY A 163 29.57 7.10 35.69
N LYS A 164 28.99 7.15 34.47
CA LYS A 164 29.71 7.25 33.20
C LYS A 164 29.61 8.66 32.60
N LYS A 165 30.57 9.03 31.74
CA LYS A 165 30.56 10.34 31.06
C LYS A 165 30.01 10.21 29.64
N ARG A 166 29.46 11.31 29.12
CA ARG A 166 29.04 11.42 27.70
C ARG A 166 30.18 11.12 26.74
N SER A 167 31.39 11.61 27.05
CA SER A 167 32.60 11.39 26.26
C SER A 167 32.91 9.89 26.10
N ASP A 168 32.65 9.09 27.13
CA ASP A 168 32.94 7.66 27.08
C ASP A 168 32.02 6.95 26.07
N LEU A 169 30.72 7.30 26.08
CA LEU A 169 29.76 6.78 25.12
C LEU A 169 30.07 7.25 23.69
N ALA A 170 30.42 8.52 23.54
CA ALA A 170 30.80 9.09 22.25
C ALA A 170 32.02 8.37 21.66
N LEU A 171 33.10 8.23 22.43
CA LEU A 171 34.31 7.54 21.98
C LEU A 171 34.06 6.07 21.68
N ALA A 172 33.20 5.39 22.46
CA ALA A 172 32.84 4.00 22.17
C ALA A 172 32.09 3.83 20.84
N LEU A 173 31.14 4.72 20.55
CA LEU A 173 30.41 4.73 19.26
C LEU A 173 31.31 5.13 18.09
N TYR A 174 32.21 6.10 18.32
CA TYR A 174 33.21 6.53 17.34
C TYR A 174 34.14 5.38 16.94
N GLN A 175 34.74 4.71 17.94
CA GLN A 175 35.66 3.59 17.74
C GLN A 175 34.98 2.39 17.06
N ALA A 176 33.68 2.20 17.31
CA ALA A 176 32.87 1.19 16.64
C ALA A 176 32.44 1.59 15.21
N ASN A 177 32.71 2.83 14.77
CA ASN A 177 32.14 3.43 13.56
C ASN A 177 30.62 3.23 13.50
N ALA A 178 29.91 3.49 14.59
CA ALA A 178 28.52 3.07 14.75
C ALA A 178 27.57 4.17 15.22
N THR A 179 26.29 4.01 14.89
CA THR A 179 25.16 4.78 15.41
C THR A 179 24.28 3.85 16.24
N ALA A 180 24.13 4.15 17.53
CA ALA A 180 23.09 3.57 18.36
C ALA A 180 21.72 4.17 17.99
N VAL A 181 20.72 3.32 17.87
CA VAL A 181 19.36 3.65 17.45
C VAL A 181 18.38 3.21 18.52
N ALA A 182 17.79 4.19 19.20
CA ALA A 182 16.86 3.98 20.29
C ALA A 182 15.49 4.59 19.98
N GLU A 183 14.45 4.04 20.59
CA GLU A 183 13.12 4.64 20.62
C GLU A 183 12.97 5.34 21.98
N LEU A 184 12.75 6.65 21.97
CA LEU A 184 12.41 7.41 23.15
C LEU A 184 10.90 7.32 23.40
N CYS A 185 10.55 6.73 24.53
CA CYS A 185 9.18 6.55 24.99
C CYS A 185 9.03 7.24 26.36
N ASP A 186 8.26 8.32 26.45
CA ASP A 186 8.12 9.15 27.65
C ASP A 186 6.86 10.02 27.54
N ASP A 187 5.76 9.58 28.18
CA ASP A 187 4.47 10.28 28.10
C ASP A 187 4.50 11.67 28.75
N THR A 188 5.46 11.95 29.64
CA THR A 188 5.64 13.30 30.22
C THR A 188 6.18 14.29 29.19
N PHE A 189 6.84 13.78 28.15
CA PHE A 189 7.31 14.55 27.01
C PHE A 189 6.28 14.60 25.88
N GLU A 190 5.92 13.46 25.32
CA GLU A 190 4.96 13.31 24.21
C GLU A 190 4.25 11.96 24.32
N GLU A 191 2.92 11.97 24.44
CA GLU A 191 2.11 10.77 24.34
C GLU A 191 1.98 10.32 22.88
N HIS A 192 2.09 9.01 22.67
CA HIS A 192 1.67 8.37 21.42
C HIS A 192 0.30 7.72 21.61
N VAL A 193 0.19 6.39 21.41
CA VAL A 193 -1.06 5.65 21.62
C VAL A 193 -0.91 4.45 22.55
N ILE A 194 0.31 4.16 22.99
CA ILE A 194 0.63 3.16 24.01
C ILE A 194 1.28 3.90 25.17
N PRO A 195 0.87 3.64 26.43
CA PRO A 195 1.38 4.37 27.58
C PRO A 195 2.82 3.95 27.96
N TYR A 196 3.63 4.95 28.29
CA TYR A 196 4.98 4.83 28.84
C TYR A 196 5.18 5.81 30.01
N GLU A 197 4.74 5.39 31.19
CA GLU A 197 4.82 6.13 32.45
C GLU A 197 5.85 5.51 33.41
N GLY A 198 6.38 6.32 34.34
CA GLY A 198 7.28 5.87 35.41
C GLY A 198 8.49 5.09 34.88
N ASP A 199 8.70 3.88 35.40
CA ASP A 199 9.82 3.00 35.04
C ASP A 199 9.79 2.48 33.60
N SER A 200 8.66 2.62 32.91
CA SER A 200 8.56 2.27 31.50
C SER A 200 9.04 3.39 30.58
N ALA A 201 9.18 4.62 31.07
CA ALA A 201 9.72 5.73 30.30
C ALA A 201 11.25 5.63 30.14
N GLY A 202 11.77 5.92 28.94
CA GLY A 202 13.21 5.98 28.67
C GLY A 202 13.59 5.70 27.21
N LEU A 203 14.88 5.42 27.00
CA LEU A 203 15.45 5.07 25.70
C LEU A 203 15.54 3.55 25.55
N TYR A 204 14.72 2.99 24.67
CA TYR A 204 14.75 1.58 24.31
C TYR A 204 15.70 1.35 23.13
N LEU A 205 16.84 0.72 23.36
CA LEU A 205 17.82 0.49 22.29
C LEU A 205 17.37 -0.70 21.43
N HIS A 206 17.06 -0.44 20.16
CA HIS A 206 16.72 -1.50 19.20
C HIS A 206 17.86 -1.85 18.28
N GLY A 207 18.86 -1.01 18.08
CA GLY A 207 19.95 -1.43 17.19
C GLY A 207 21.11 -0.50 17.15
N ILE A 208 22.15 -0.99 16.50
CA ILE A 208 23.41 -0.29 16.32
C ILE A 208 23.80 -0.54 14.86
N ASN A 209 23.89 0.53 14.09
CA ASN A 209 24.21 0.45 12.66
C ASN A 209 25.62 0.96 12.43
N LEU A 210 26.36 0.33 11.54
CA LEU A 210 27.62 0.91 11.09
C LEU A 210 27.37 2.16 10.24
N ASN A 211 28.22 3.15 10.38
CA ASN A 211 28.17 4.40 9.63
C ASN A 211 28.78 4.19 8.24
N LEU A 212 28.17 3.30 7.46
CA LEU A 212 28.56 2.91 6.11
C LEU A 212 27.46 3.26 5.12
N ARG A 213 27.79 3.18 3.83
CA ARG A 213 26.80 3.27 2.76
C ARG A 213 25.85 2.09 2.80
N GLU A 214 26.38 0.87 2.89
CA GLU A 214 25.60 -0.35 3.01
C GLU A 214 24.88 -0.45 4.36
N PHE A 215 23.84 -1.27 4.41
CA PHE A 215 23.16 -1.57 5.66
C PHE A 215 23.80 -2.73 6.40
N VAL A 216 24.64 -2.38 7.38
CA VAL A 216 25.19 -3.33 8.36
C VAL A 216 24.71 -2.94 9.75
N THR A 217 24.19 -3.90 10.50
CA THR A 217 23.62 -3.71 11.84
C THR A 217 24.10 -4.82 12.76
N TYR A 218 24.18 -4.50 14.05
CA TYR A 218 24.54 -5.44 15.09
C TYR A 218 23.44 -6.50 15.27
N SER A 219 23.84 -7.68 15.71
CA SER A 219 22.90 -8.70 16.19
C SER A 219 22.14 -8.19 17.41
N VAL A 220 20.95 -8.74 17.68
CA VAL A 220 20.15 -8.27 18.84
C VAL A 220 20.86 -8.57 20.17
N ASP A 221 21.71 -9.58 20.23
CA ASP A 221 22.48 -9.90 21.44
C ASP A 221 23.55 -8.85 21.72
N GLU A 222 24.30 -8.42 20.70
CA GLU A 222 25.29 -7.34 20.82
C GLU A 222 24.62 -6.00 21.16
N VAL A 223 23.40 -5.76 20.65
CA VAL A 223 22.59 -4.60 21.01
C VAL A 223 22.17 -4.67 22.48
N ALA A 224 21.75 -5.84 22.96
CA ALA A 224 21.38 -6.05 24.36
C ALA A 224 22.58 -5.86 25.30
N GLU A 225 23.75 -6.37 24.94
CA GLU A 225 24.99 -6.16 25.70
C GLU A 225 25.36 -4.67 25.75
N PHE A 226 25.27 -3.97 24.63
CA PHE A 226 25.50 -2.52 24.60
C PHE A 226 24.46 -1.77 25.43
N ALA A 227 23.19 -2.20 25.42
CA ALA A 227 22.15 -1.61 26.23
C ALA A 227 22.46 -1.74 27.73
N ASP A 228 22.82 -2.94 28.18
CA ASP A 228 23.20 -3.20 29.57
C ASP A 228 24.44 -2.40 29.97
N LYS A 229 25.44 -2.31 29.07
CA LYS A 229 26.66 -1.55 29.33
C LYS A 229 26.41 -0.05 29.48
N TRP A 230 25.45 0.52 28.75
CA TRP A 230 25.27 1.98 28.67
C TRP A 230 23.97 2.48 29.28
N GLY A 231 23.17 1.63 29.91
CA GLY A 231 21.97 2.01 30.66
C GLY A 231 20.72 2.20 29.79
N PHE A 232 20.70 1.64 28.58
CA PHE A 232 19.50 1.66 27.75
C PHE A 232 18.51 0.57 28.18
N LYS A 233 17.22 0.81 27.95
CA LYS A 233 16.21 -0.24 28.09
C LYS A 233 16.35 -1.23 26.94
N LYS A 234 16.24 -2.52 27.25
CA LYS A 234 16.28 -3.61 26.26
C LYS A 234 14.91 -3.80 25.61
N ILE A 235 14.94 -4.19 24.34
CA ILE A 235 13.73 -4.52 23.59
C ILE A 235 13.44 -6.00 23.68
N THR A 236 12.15 -6.33 23.77
CA THR A 236 11.69 -7.71 23.78
C THR A 236 11.96 -8.36 22.43
N LEU A 237 12.58 -9.55 22.45
CA LEU A 237 12.96 -10.32 21.29
C LEU A 237 12.30 -11.69 21.32
N GLU A 238 11.85 -12.17 20.16
CA GLU A 238 11.54 -13.57 19.89
C GLU A 238 12.33 -14.05 18.66
N ARG A 239 12.85 -15.28 18.70
CA ARG A 239 13.67 -15.87 17.64
C ARG A 239 12.93 -17.02 16.98
N PHE A 240 13.03 -17.12 15.66
CA PHE A 240 12.41 -18.17 14.87
C PHE A 240 13.35 -18.67 13.78
N ASP A 241 13.36 -19.97 13.54
CA ASP A 241 14.16 -20.55 12.46
C ASP A 241 13.48 -20.40 11.09
N THR A 242 12.15 -20.45 11.07
CA THR A 242 11.36 -20.38 9.83
C THR A 242 10.44 -19.17 9.80
N VAL A 243 10.22 -18.64 8.59
CA VAL A 243 9.26 -17.54 8.39
C VAL A 243 7.80 -17.97 8.59
N SER A 244 7.50 -19.27 8.45
CA SER A 244 6.19 -19.81 8.77
C SER A 244 5.87 -19.65 10.25
N ASP A 245 6.85 -19.90 11.13
CA ASP A 245 6.69 -19.72 12.57
C ASP A 245 6.55 -18.25 12.94
N VAL A 246 7.35 -17.37 12.30
CA VAL A 246 7.19 -15.92 12.44
C VAL A 246 5.76 -15.49 12.08
N LYS A 247 5.25 -15.93 10.93
CA LYS A 247 3.90 -15.58 10.48
C LYS A 247 2.83 -16.05 11.46
N LYS A 248 2.90 -17.31 11.90
CA LYS A 248 1.97 -17.86 12.88
C LYS A 248 2.01 -17.11 14.21
N PHE A 249 3.20 -16.77 14.68
CA PHE A 249 3.40 -15.95 15.87
C PHE A 249 2.73 -14.59 15.73
N LEU A 250 3.00 -13.87 14.63
CA LEU A 250 2.43 -12.54 14.39
C LEU A 250 0.90 -12.59 14.29
N GLU A 251 0.33 -13.57 13.58
CA GLU A 251 -1.13 -13.75 13.48
C GLU A 251 -1.74 -14.01 14.88
N THR A 252 -1.14 -14.89 15.67
CA THR A 252 -1.60 -15.21 17.04
C THR A 252 -1.56 -14.00 17.98
N VAL A 253 -0.49 -13.21 17.92
CA VAL A 253 -0.38 -12.01 18.76
C VAL A 253 -1.34 -10.92 18.27
N GLY A 254 -1.55 -10.81 16.96
CA GLY A 254 -2.49 -9.87 16.37
C GLY A 254 -3.95 -10.14 16.75
N GLU A 255 -4.34 -11.39 16.91
CA GLU A 255 -5.67 -11.76 17.42
C GLU A 255 -5.88 -11.31 18.89
N LYS A 256 -4.82 -11.30 19.69
CA LYS A 256 -4.88 -10.92 21.12
C LYS A 256 -4.77 -9.42 21.34
N GLY A 257 -4.17 -8.68 20.39
CA GLY A 257 -3.91 -7.24 20.51
C GLY A 257 -2.92 -6.85 21.62
N ASN A 258 -2.32 -7.82 22.31
CA ASN A 258 -1.35 -7.61 23.38
C ASN A 258 -0.31 -8.74 23.39
N TYR A 259 0.87 -8.44 23.95
CA TYR A 259 1.93 -9.41 24.14
C TYR A 259 2.53 -9.29 25.53
N LYS A 260 2.64 -10.42 26.24
CA LYS A 260 3.12 -10.47 27.64
C LYS A 260 2.41 -9.44 28.54
N GLY A 261 1.10 -9.26 28.34
CA GLY A 261 0.26 -8.34 29.12
C GLY A 261 0.38 -6.87 28.75
N LYS A 262 1.11 -6.51 27.68
CA LYS A 262 1.27 -5.12 27.22
C LYS A 262 0.59 -4.90 25.88
N GLU A 263 -0.07 -3.75 25.72
CA GLU A 263 -0.49 -3.24 24.40
C GLU A 263 0.76 -3.02 23.56
N ILE A 264 0.74 -3.42 22.29
CA ILE A 264 1.91 -3.29 21.40
C ILE A 264 1.50 -2.84 20.00
N GLU A 265 2.37 -2.06 19.34
CA GLU A 265 2.14 -1.60 17.96
C GLU A 265 2.28 -2.77 16.96
N GLY A 266 3.22 -3.67 17.23
CA GLY A 266 3.65 -4.67 16.27
C GLY A 266 5.06 -5.17 16.55
N PHE A 267 5.64 -5.80 15.53
CA PHE A 267 7.03 -6.25 15.55
C PHE A 267 7.79 -5.74 14.33
N VAL A 268 9.09 -5.52 14.51
CA VAL A 268 10.06 -5.39 13.43
C VAL A 268 10.81 -6.71 13.33
N ILE A 269 10.73 -7.35 12.18
CA ILE A 269 11.35 -8.64 11.89
C ILE A 269 12.66 -8.36 11.16
N ARG A 270 13.76 -8.87 11.72
CA ARG A 270 15.10 -8.83 11.14
C ARG A 270 15.43 -10.19 10.56
N CYS A 271 15.98 -10.19 9.36
CA CYS A 271 16.42 -11.38 8.67
C CYS A 271 17.44 -11.01 7.60
N LYS A 272 17.84 -11.98 6.79
CA LYS A 272 18.55 -11.71 5.55
C LYS A 272 17.60 -11.82 4.37
N ALA A 273 17.82 -11.02 3.32
CA ALA A 273 17.10 -11.13 2.08
C ALA A 273 18.03 -10.96 0.88
N ARG A 274 17.66 -11.63 -0.22
CA ARG A 274 18.29 -11.41 -1.52
C ARG A 274 17.81 -10.10 -2.14
N SER A 275 18.65 -9.49 -2.99
CA SER A 275 18.28 -8.31 -3.77
C SER A 275 17.28 -8.66 -4.88
N GLY A 276 17.33 -9.89 -5.39
CA GLY A 276 16.35 -10.50 -6.29
C GLY A 276 16.44 -12.03 -6.25
N PRO A 277 15.53 -12.77 -6.91
CA PRO A 277 15.53 -14.23 -6.90
C PRO A 277 16.86 -14.86 -7.35
N ASP A 278 17.53 -14.19 -8.31
CA ASP A 278 18.73 -14.66 -8.98
C ASP A 278 20.04 -14.16 -8.34
N THR A 279 19.98 -13.42 -7.22
CA THR A 279 21.20 -12.91 -6.54
C THR A 279 21.63 -13.85 -5.44
N GLU A 280 22.92 -14.20 -5.40
CA GLU A 280 23.47 -15.10 -4.36
C GLU A 280 23.66 -14.39 -3.00
N ASP A 281 23.83 -13.07 -3.01
CA ASP A 281 24.11 -12.29 -1.80
C ASP A 281 22.91 -12.12 -0.88
N TRP A 282 23.13 -12.47 0.39
CA TRP A 282 22.15 -12.32 1.47
C TRP A 282 22.48 -11.11 2.33
N ASN A 283 21.67 -10.07 2.21
CA ASN A 283 21.89 -8.80 2.90
C ASN A 283 20.92 -8.62 4.07
N THR A 284 21.34 -7.89 5.09
CA THR A 284 20.48 -7.47 6.20
C THR A 284 19.21 -6.83 5.67
N TRP A 285 18.05 -7.35 6.06
CA TRP A 285 16.78 -6.84 5.57
C TRP A 285 15.69 -6.95 6.62
N PHE A 286 14.96 -5.85 6.80
CA PHE A 286 13.91 -5.74 7.80
C PHE A 286 12.55 -5.58 7.11
N PHE A 287 11.52 -6.10 7.75
CA PHE A 287 10.13 -5.73 7.49
C PHE A 287 9.41 -5.56 8.82
N LYS A 288 8.25 -4.92 8.81
CA LYS A 288 7.43 -4.75 10.02
C LYS A 288 6.06 -5.38 9.83
N TYR A 289 5.44 -5.73 10.94
CA TYR A 289 4.07 -6.18 11.02
C TYR A 289 3.38 -5.36 12.10
N LYS A 290 2.44 -4.50 11.72
CA LYS A 290 1.64 -3.72 12.66
C LYS A 290 0.30 -4.40 12.94
N PHE A 291 -0.12 -4.41 14.20
CA PHE A 291 -1.43 -4.94 14.56
C PHE A 291 -2.52 -3.95 14.19
N GLU A 292 -3.59 -4.48 13.59
CA GLU A 292 -4.75 -3.68 13.22
C GLU A 292 -5.48 -3.21 14.47
N GLU A 293 -5.85 -4.15 15.34
CA GLU A 293 -6.59 -3.85 16.56
C GLU A 293 -5.78 -4.16 17.83
N PRO A 294 -5.91 -3.34 18.89
CA PRO A 294 -6.59 -2.03 18.91
C PRO A 294 -5.71 -0.87 18.39
N TYR A 295 -4.46 -1.17 18.01
CA TYR A 295 -3.43 -0.16 17.78
C TYR A 295 -3.71 0.81 16.61
N LEU A 296 -3.99 0.32 15.40
CA LEU A 296 -4.25 1.20 14.25
C LEU A 296 -5.54 2.01 14.44
N MET A 297 -6.53 1.46 15.15
CA MET A 297 -7.73 2.19 15.53
C MET A 297 -7.39 3.37 16.47
N TYR A 298 -6.59 3.16 17.52
CA TYR A 298 -6.16 4.26 18.41
C TYR A 298 -5.32 5.30 17.69
N GLN A 299 -4.45 4.87 16.78
CA GLN A 299 -3.72 5.80 15.90
C GLN A 299 -4.68 6.62 15.04
N GLN A 300 -5.69 5.98 14.45
CA GLN A 300 -6.71 6.69 13.67
C GLN A 300 -7.47 7.70 14.52
N TRP A 301 -7.86 7.35 15.75
CA TRP A 301 -8.53 8.26 16.68
C TRP A 301 -7.67 9.49 16.99
N ARG A 302 -6.38 9.31 17.31
CA ARG A 302 -5.45 10.42 17.53
C ARG A 302 -5.40 11.36 16.32
N GLU A 303 -5.17 10.84 15.12
CA GLU A 303 -5.05 11.66 13.91
C GLU A 303 -6.37 12.32 13.51
N ALA A 304 -7.49 11.62 13.68
CA ALA A 304 -8.82 12.14 13.42
C ALA A 304 -9.20 13.26 14.40
N THR A 305 -8.84 13.14 15.69
CA THR A 305 -9.00 14.21 16.67
C THR A 305 -8.15 15.43 16.33
N ARG A 306 -6.90 15.24 15.86
CA ARG A 306 -6.07 16.36 15.38
C ARG A 306 -6.70 17.07 14.19
N ASP A 307 -7.19 16.31 13.21
CA ASP A 307 -7.87 16.89 12.05
C ASP A 307 -9.12 17.68 12.51
N MET A 308 -9.90 17.15 13.45
CA MET A 308 -11.05 17.85 14.05
C MET A 308 -10.68 19.15 14.75
N ILE A 309 -9.65 19.15 15.62
CA ILE A 309 -9.16 20.36 16.32
C ILE A 309 -8.70 21.43 15.33
N GLN A 310 -8.06 21.02 14.23
CA GLN A 310 -7.54 21.91 13.20
C GLN A 310 -8.60 22.32 12.16
N ASN A 311 -9.89 22.04 12.42
CA ASN A 311 -11.00 22.29 11.50
C ASN A 311 -10.80 21.67 10.10
N ARG A 312 -10.12 20.52 10.04
CA ARG A 312 -9.97 19.71 8.83
C ARG A 312 -10.91 18.52 8.88
N GLU A 313 -11.30 18.02 7.71
CA GLU A 313 -12.11 16.81 7.63
C GLU A 313 -11.32 15.59 8.18
N PRO A 314 -11.82 14.90 9.23
CA PRO A 314 -11.12 13.77 9.81
C PRO A 314 -10.96 12.61 8.84
N ARG A 315 -9.70 12.19 8.62
CA ARG A 315 -9.40 11.07 7.72
C ARG A 315 -9.65 9.73 8.41
N ILE A 316 -10.74 9.07 8.03
CA ILE A 316 -11.16 7.77 8.55
C ILE A 316 -10.97 6.71 7.47
N GLN A 317 -10.14 5.69 7.75
CA GLN A 317 -9.84 4.61 6.80
C GLN A 317 -10.61 3.33 7.12
N LYS A 318 -10.81 3.05 8.42
CA LYS A 318 -11.53 1.87 8.95
C LYS A 318 -12.39 2.29 10.15
N HIS A 319 -13.16 1.37 10.74
CA HIS A 319 -13.91 1.61 12.00
C HIS A 319 -14.82 2.85 11.99
N PHE A 320 -15.48 3.14 10.85
CA PHE A 320 -16.21 4.40 10.64
C PHE A 320 -17.23 4.73 11.74
N ALA A 321 -18.03 3.75 12.18
CA ALA A 321 -19.07 3.96 13.17
C ALA A 321 -18.49 4.39 14.53
N ILE A 322 -17.60 3.56 15.09
CA ILE A 322 -16.99 3.83 16.41
C ILE A 322 -16.07 5.05 16.38
N THR A 323 -15.36 5.33 15.27
CA THR A 323 -14.57 6.55 15.15
C THR A 323 -15.45 7.80 15.11
N ARG A 324 -16.61 7.77 14.45
CA ARG A 324 -17.56 8.90 14.50
C ARG A 324 -18.11 9.11 15.91
N GLU A 325 -18.47 8.05 16.61
CA GLU A 325 -18.91 8.11 18.01
C GLU A 325 -17.82 8.69 18.91
N TYR A 326 -16.58 8.21 18.77
CA TYR A 326 -15.41 8.73 19.48
C TYR A 326 -15.19 10.23 19.21
N LEU A 327 -15.29 10.69 17.97
CA LEU A 327 -15.12 12.12 17.65
C LEU A 327 -16.23 12.99 18.24
N GLN A 328 -17.47 12.50 18.26
CA GLN A 328 -18.57 13.18 18.95
C GLN A 328 -18.30 13.31 20.44
N PHE A 329 -17.85 12.21 21.09
CA PHE A 329 -17.43 12.22 22.48
C PHE A 329 -16.26 13.19 22.71
N ALA A 330 -15.23 13.17 21.85
CA ALA A 330 -14.07 14.03 21.96
C ALA A 330 -14.44 15.52 21.88
N ASN A 331 -15.37 15.89 20.99
CA ASN A 331 -15.87 17.26 20.90
C ASN A 331 -16.55 17.70 22.22
N GLN A 332 -17.38 16.83 22.80
CA GLN A 332 -17.99 17.09 24.10
C GLN A 332 -16.95 17.16 25.23
N TYR A 333 -15.95 16.28 25.21
CA TYR A 333 -14.87 16.27 26.19
C TYR A 333 -14.08 17.58 26.18
N PHE A 334 -13.75 18.11 25.00
CA PHE A 334 -13.05 19.40 24.89
C PHE A 334 -13.89 20.59 25.33
N PHE A 335 -15.21 20.55 25.12
CA PHE A 335 -16.11 21.59 25.65
C PHE A 335 -16.14 21.59 27.19
N GLN A 336 -16.08 20.41 27.83
CA GLN A 336 -16.13 20.26 29.28
C GLN A 336 -14.78 20.48 29.99
N ASN A 337 -13.66 20.38 29.27
CA ASN A 337 -12.30 20.47 29.82
C ASN A 337 -11.51 21.59 29.14
N PRO A 338 -11.67 22.86 29.58
CA PRO A 338 -10.89 23.97 29.06
C PRO A 338 -9.38 23.70 29.20
N GLY A 339 -8.59 23.92 28.14
CA GLY A 339 -7.15 23.62 28.14
C GLY A 339 -6.78 22.27 27.50
N ALA A 340 -7.72 21.33 27.39
CA ALA A 340 -7.43 19.99 26.87
C ALA A 340 -7.06 20.00 25.38
N VAL A 341 -7.58 20.94 24.58
CA VAL A 341 -7.20 21.12 23.17
C VAL A 341 -5.73 21.51 23.06
N GLN A 342 -5.28 22.48 23.85
CA GLN A 342 -3.91 22.99 23.84
C GLN A 342 -2.91 21.91 24.25
N GLU A 343 -3.28 21.06 25.22
CA GLU A 343 -2.45 19.91 25.59
C GLU A 343 -2.46 18.84 24.49
N PHE A 344 -3.60 18.58 23.85
CA PHE A 344 -3.70 17.61 22.74
C PHE A 344 -2.86 18.02 21.53
N GLU A 345 -2.81 19.32 21.20
CA GLU A 345 -1.94 19.87 20.14
C GLU A 345 -0.44 19.64 20.43
N LYS A 346 -0.08 19.57 21.71
CA LYS A 346 1.27 19.22 22.20
C LYS A 346 1.45 17.72 22.43
N ASN A 347 0.53 16.88 21.94
CA ASN A 347 0.51 15.44 22.16
C ASN A 347 0.41 15.01 23.62
N ARG A 348 -0.51 15.62 24.37
CA ARG A 348 -0.80 15.24 25.76
C ARG A 348 -2.29 15.04 25.95
N GLY A 349 -2.66 14.08 26.78
CA GLY A 349 -4.06 13.69 27.00
C GLY A 349 -4.69 12.86 25.88
N ILE A 350 -3.90 12.32 24.96
CA ILE A 350 -4.37 11.40 23.91
C ILE A 350 -4.88 10.12 24.53
N ILE A 351 -4.08 9.50 25.40
CA ILE A 351 -4.41 8.24 26.07
C ILE A 351 -5.55 8.46 27.06
N ARG A 352 -5.56 9.60 27.75
CA ARG A 352 -6.64 9.99 28.67
C ARG A 352 -7.97 10.17 27.96
N LEU A 353 -8.01 10.88 26.82
CA LEU A 353 -9.22 11.05 26.02
C LEU A 353 -9.74 9.70 25.50
N ARG A 354 -8.85 8.85 24.96
CA ARG A 354 -9.15 7.48 24.53
C ARG A 354 -9.79 6.68 25.67
N ASN A 355 -9.13 6.63 26.83
CA ASN A 355 -9.59 5.85 27.97
C ASN A 355 -10.92 6.40 28.53
N ALA A 356 -11.12 7.72 28.54
CA ALA A 356 -12.38 8.33 28.92
C ALA A 356 -13.53 7.91 27.99
N PHE A 357 -13.30 7.86 26.68
CA PHE A 357 -14.28 7.35 25.72
C PHE A 357 -14.60 5.87 25.95
N LEU A 358 -13.57 5.03 26.12
CA LEU A 358 -13.76 3.59 26.37
C LEU A 358 -14.54 3.35 27.66
N ALA A 359 -14.25 4.10 28.73
CA ALA A 359 -14.99 4.04 29.99
C ALA A 359 -16.45 4.49 29.82
N HIS A 360 -16.70 5.57 29.08
CA HIS A 360 -18.05 6.05 28.77
C HIS A 360 -18.87 5.02 28.00
N ARG A 361 -18.27 4.33 27.02
CA ARG A 361 -18.94 3.25 26.27
C ARG A 361 -19.26 2.07 27.18
N ALA A 362 -18.36 1.73 28.10
CA ALA A 362 -18.58 0.64 29.04
C ALA A 362 -19.71 0.93 30.04
N GLN A 363 -19.80 2.17 30.53
CA GLN A 363 -20.88 2.61 31.43
C GLN A 363 -22.25 2.59 30.76
N LYS A 364 -22.34 2.79 29.44
CA LYS A 364 -23.59 2.71 28.67
C LYS A 364 -24.10 1.28 28.45
N GLY A 365 -23.47 0.26 29.04
CA GLY A 365 -23.84 -1.14 28.85
C GLY A 365 -23.49 -1.70 27.47
N ASN A 366 -22.71 -0.94 26.69
CA ASN A 366 -22.31 -1.31 25.34
C ASN A 366 -21.01 -2.14 25.31
N ASP A 367 -20.49 -2.59 26.47
CA ASP A 367 -19.54 -3.72 26.71
C ASP A 367 -18.75 -3.53 28.04
N THR A 368 -18.32 -4.58 28.77
CA THR A 368 -17.33 -4.42 29.87
C THR A 368 -15.93 -4.18 29.30
N VAL A 369 -15.04 -3.43 29.98
CA VAL A 369 -13.74 -2.93 29.41
C VAL A 369 -12.89 -4.02 28.71
N GLN A 370 -12.91 -5.26 29.20
CA GLN A 370 -12.24 -6.41 28.54
C GLN A 370 -13.11 -7.14 27.51
N GLN A 371 -14.44 -7.19 27.70
CA GLN A 371 -15.34 -7.77 26.70
C GLN A 371 -15.66 -6.81 25.56
N GLY A 372 -15.42 -5.50 25.67
CA GLY A 372 -15.72 -4.51 24.63
C GLY A 372 -14.67 -4.33 23.57
N LEU A 373 -13.46 -4.76 23.90
CA LEU A 373 -12.41 -5.00 22.92
C LEU A 373 -12.56 -6.36 22.22
N GLY A 374 -13.48 -7.23 22.66
CA GLY A 374 -13.77 -8.53 22.05
C GLY A 374 -15.14 -8.63 21.36
N ASN A 375 -16.20 -8.10 21.95
CA ASN A 375 -17.60 -8.26 21.50
C ASN A 375 -18.03 -7.19 20.49
N ALA A 376 -17.52 -5.96 20.57
CA ALA A 376 -17.59 -5.00 19.45
C ALA A 376 -16.84 -5.50 18.19
N PHE A 377 -15.98 -6.51 18.37
CA PHE A 377 -15.13 -7.11 17.34
C PHE A 377 -15.65 -8.46 16.85
N ASN A 378 -16.75 -8.98 17.44
CA ASN A 378 -17.36 -10.26 17.09
C ASN A 378 -18.86 -10.19 16.72
N THR A 379 -19.46 -9.01 16.57
CA THR A 379 -20.74 -8.88 15.84
C THR A 379 -20.49 -9.08 14.34
N GLY A 380 -20.36 -10.36 14.01
CA GLY A 380 -19.91 -10.91 12.74
C GLY A 380 -19.50 -12.38 12.85
N ASN A 381 -19.56 -13.03 14.02
CA ASN A 381 -19.49 -14.49 14.12
C ASN A 381 -19.88 -14.98 15.53
N THR A 382 -21.04 -15.62 15.68
CA THR A 382 -21.26 -16.91 16.40
C THR A 382 -22.75 -17.24 16.59
N GLY A 383 -23.06 -18.55 16.48
CA GLY A 383 -24.36 -19.19 16.74
C GLY A 383 -24.89 -19.89 15.49
N ASN A 384 -24.88 -21.22 15.34
CA ASN A 384 -25.20 -22.22 16.36
C ASN A 384 -24.65 -23.61 15.98
N ALA A 385 -24.06 -24.30 16.95
CA ALA A 385 -23.87 -25.75 16.93
C ALA A 385 -24.74 -26.36 18.03
N GLY A 386 -25.55 -27.37 17.65
CA GLY A 386 -26.09 -28.38 18.57
C GLY A 386 -27.62 -28.46 18.67
N ARG A 387 -28.22 -29.45 17.99
CA ARG A 387 -29.08 -30.48 18.62
C ARG A 387 -29.50 -31.58 17.63
N ASN A 388 -29.25 -32.82 18.04
CA ASN A 388 -29.65 -34.08 17.40
C ASN A 388 -31.18 -34.27 17.35
N SER A 389 -31.68 -34.95 16.32
CA SER A 389 -32.59 -36.12 16.47
C SER A 389 -32.77 -36.87 15.15
N ASN A 390 -32.86 -38.20 15.27
CA ASN A 390 -33.00 -39.23 14.25
C ASN A 390 -34.32 -39.15 13.46
N ALA A 391 -34.32 -39.57 12.17
CA ALA A 391 -35.10 -40.73 11.67
C ALA A 391 -35.13 -40.84 10.12
N ALA A 392 -34.83 -42.07 9.66
CA ALA A 392 -35.38 -42.80 8.50
C ALA A 392 -35.25 -42.29 7.04
N ASN A 393 -34.50 -43.09 6.26
CA ASN A 393 -34.59 -43.25 4.79
C ASN A 393 -35.84 -44.12 4.46
N PRO A 394 -36.47 -44.08 3.24
CA PRO A 394 -35.84 -44.59 2.01
C PRO A 394 -36.23 -43.93 0.66
N GLN A 395 -35.29 -44.00 -0.30
CA GLN A 395 -35.45 -44.28 -1.75
C GLN A 395 -36.37 -43.41 -2.65
N ASN A 396 -35.77 -42.62 -3.57
CA ASN A 396 -35.79 -42.88 -5.03
C ASN A 396 -35.16 -41.72 -5.83
N THR A 397 -34.21 -42.05 -6.71
CA THR A 397 -33.74 -41.27 -7.86
C THR A 397 -34.59 -41.59 -9.10
N PRO A 398 -34.42 -40.94 -10.28
CA PRO A 398 -33.91 -39.59 -10.60
C PRO A 398 -34.82 -38.82 -11.59
N ALA A 399 -34.70 -37.48 -11.68
CA ALA A 399 -34.88 -36.75 -12.95
C ALA A 399 -34.39 -35.29 -12.85
N PHE A 400 -33.45 -34.96 -13.72
CA PHE A 400 -32.95 -33.62 -13.99
C PHE A 400 -34.00 -32.80 -14.76
N SER A 401 -34.53 -31.72 -14.19
CA SER A 401 -35.10 -30.59 -14.96
C SER A 401 -35.48 -29.41 -14.05
N GLY A 402 -34.99 -28.21 -14.38
CA GLY A 402 -35.68 -26.95 -14.10
C GLY A 402 -35.18 -26.14 -12.90
N PHE A 403 -34.02 -25.48 -13.04
CA PHE A 403 -33.72 -24.30 -12.22
C PHE A 403 -34.58 -23.13 -12.74
N ASN A 404 -35.68 -22.83 -12.07
CA ASN A 404 -36.39 -21.56 -12.25
C ASN A 404 -35.81 -20.55 -11.25
N PRO A 405 -35.18 -19.45 -11.71
CA PRO A 405 -34.65 -18.43 -10.80
C PRO A 405 -35.80 -17.70 -10.11
N PRO A 406 -35.67 -17.34 -8.82
CA PRO A 406 -36.71 -16.61 -8.10
C PRO A 406 -36.82 -15.18 -8.65
N THR A 407 -38.05 -14.75 -8.90
CA THR A 407 -38.40 -13.35 -9.19
C THR A 407 -38.11 -12.47 -7.96
N PRO A 408 -37.46 -11.31 -8.11
CA PRO A 408 -37.12 -10.48 -6.97
C PRO A 408 -38.36 -9.76 -6.43
N SER A 409 -38.64 -9.97 -5.14
CA SER A 409 -39.58 -9.17 -4.36
C SER A 409 -39.02 -7.75 -4.19
N THR A 410 -39.84 -6.77 -4.54
CA THR A 410 -39.65 -5.33 -4.36
C THR A 410 -39.34 -4.97 -2.91
N SER A 411 -38.08 -4.65 -2.63
CA SER A 411 -37.69 -3.86 -1.45
C SER A 411 -36.82 -2.70 -1.93
N THR A 412 -36.96 -1.55 -1.28
CA THR A 412 -36.22 -0.30 -1.55
C THR A 412 -34.74 -0.45 -1.20
N GLY A 413 -34.04 -1.29 -1.97
CA GLY A 413 -32.62 -1.59 -1.81
C GLY A 413 -31.72 -0.64 -2.58
N THR A 414 -30.51 -0.43 -2.06
CA THR A 414 -29.45 0.37 -2.69
C THR A 414 -29.12 -0.18 -4.09
N LYS A 415 -29.22 0.67 -5.12
CA LYS A 415 -28.86 0.35 -6.50
C LYS A 415 -27.36 0.48 -6.71
N LEU A 416 -26.72 -0.55 -7.25
CA LEU A 416 -25.27 -0.65 -7.35
C LEU A 416 -24.79 -0.75 -8.80
N VAL A 417 -23.73 0.02 -9.12
CA VAL A 417 -23.03 -0.06 -10.39
C VAL A 417 -21.63 -0.61 -10.17
N LEU A 418 -21.32 -1.75 -10.77
CA LEU A 418 -19.97 -2.28 -10.85
C LEU A 418 -19.28 -1.69 -12.08
N ILE A 419 -18.14 -1.03 -11.89
CA ILE A 419 -17.41 -0.33 -12.96
C ILE A 419 -16.05 -1.02 -13.18
N PRO A 420 -15.88 -1.80 -14.26
CA PRO A 420 -14.58 -2.34 -14.67
C PRO A 420 -13.59 -1.25 -15.07
N ILE A 421 -12.41 -1.24 -14.45
CA ILE A 421 -11.31 -0.30 -14.69
C ILE A 421 -10.07 -1.12 -15.03
N ALA A 422 -9.85 -1.35 -16.33
CA ALA A 422 -8.73 -2.13 -16.84
C ALA A 422 -8.37 -1.75 -18.28
N THR A 423 -7.18 -2.13 -18.74
CA THR A 423 -6.84 -2.10 -20.17
C THR A 423 -7.47 -3.27 -20.93
N ILE A 424 -7.25 -3.31 -22.24
CA ILE A 424 -7.75 -4.39 -23.11
C ILE A 424 -7.02 -5.71 -22.78
N GLY A 425 -7.70 -6.85 -22.94
CA GLY A 425 -7.12 -8.17 -22.66
C GLY A 425 -7.09 -8.59 -21.18
N CYS A 426 -7.57 -7.74 -20.25
CA CYS A 426 -7.60 -8.05 -18.81
C CYS A 426 -8.73 -8.99 -18.37
N GLY A 427 -9.67 -9.33 -19.25
CA GLY A 427 -10.79 -10.23 -18.93
C GLY A 427 -12.02 -9.55 -18.34
N LYS A 428 -12.18 -8.22 -18.49
CA LYS A 428 -13.32 -7.43 -17.97
C LYS A 428 -14.68 -8.07 -18.26
N THR A 429 -14.97 -8.26 -19.54
CA THR A 429 -16.26 -8.77 -20.00
C THR A 429 -16.47 -10.23 -19.65
N THR A 430 -15.42 -11.06 -19.71
CA THR A 430 -15.49 -12.47 -19.27
C THR A 430 -15.86 -12.56 -17.79
N LEU A 431 -15.26 -11.72 -16.95
CA LEU A 431 -15.62 -11.63 -15.52
C LEU A 431 -17.06 -11.12 -15.35
N ALA A 432 -17.47 -10.12 -16.14
CA ALA A 432 -18.83 -9.57 -16.08
C ALA A 432 -19.88 -10.63 -16.45
N SER A 433 -19.70 -11.35 -17.55
CA SER A 433 -20.61 -12.43 -17.98
C SER A 433 -20.69 -13.56 -16.95
N ALA A 434 -19.57 -13.92 -16.30
CA ALA A 434 -19.60 -14.92 -15.23
C ALA A 434 -20.39 -14.43 -14.00
N LEU A 435 -20.29 -13.14 -13.63
CA LEU A 435 -21.11 -12.58 -12.56
C LEU A 435 -22.60 -12.54 -12.92
N VAL A 436 -22.94 -12.27 -14.19
CA VAL A 436 -24.33 -12.34 -14.69
C VAL A 436 -24.85 -13.77 -14.55
N TYR A 437 -24.07 -14.77 -14.96
CA TYR A 437 -24.46 -16.18 -14.84
C TYR A 437 -24.72 -16.58 -13.38
N LEU A 438 -23.85 -16.15 -12.45
CA LEU A 438 -23.94 -16.53 -11.05
C LEU A 438 -25.08 -15.85 -10.29
N PHE A 439 -25.39 -14.59 -10.61
CA PHE A 439 -26.25 -13.75 -9.77
C PHE A 439 -27.41 -13.08 -10.51
N ASN A 440 -27.55 -13.32 -11.82
CA ASN A 440 -28.58 -12.73 -12.67
C ASN A 440 -28.59 -11.18 -12.61
N TRP A 441 -27.40 -10.58 -12.56
CA TRP A 441 -27.24 -9.12 -12.54
C TRP A 441 -27.37 -8.51 -13.94
N GLY A 442 -27.61 -7.21 -14.01
CA GLY A 442 -27.60 -6.48 -15.27
C GLY A 442 -26.17 -6.32 -15.80
N HIS A 443 -25.98 -6.40 -17.12
CA HIS A 443 -24.69 -6.15 -17.77
C HIS A 443 -24.91 -5.35 -19.05
N ILE A 444 -24.39 -4.13 -19.06
CA ILE A 444 -24.50 -3.22 -20.20
C ILE A 444 -23.12 -3.07 -20.81
N GLN A 445 -22.99 -3.50 -22.06
CA GLN A 445 -21.74 -3.42 -22.83
C GLN A 445 -21.82 -2.28 -23.83
N ASN A 446 -20.90 -1.31 -23.73
CA ASN A 446 -20.90 -0.15 -24.61
C ASN A 446 -20.76 -0.53 -26.09
N ASP A 447 -20.04 -1.61 -26.39
CA ASP A 447 -19.79 -2.04 -27.77
C ASP A 447 -21.08 -2.55 -28.47
N ASN A 448 -22.07 -3.02 -27.70
CA ASN A 448 -23.34 -3.53 -28.22
C ASN A 448 -24.39 -2.42 -28.44
N ILE A 449 -24.13 -1.18 -28.01
CA ILE A 449 -25.11 -0.10 -28.05
C ILE A 449 -25.18 0.54 -29.43
N THR A 450 -26.40 0.57 -29.98
CA THR A 450 -26.75 1.33 -31.18
C THR A 450 -27.62 2.52 -30.77
N PRO A 451 -27.09 3.76 -30.76
CA PRO A 451 -27.85 4.92 -30.31
C PRO A 451 -28.99 5.26 -31.29
N ARG A 452 -30.07 5.82 -30.76
CA ARG A 452 -31.18 6.37 -31.57
C ARG A 452 -30.73 7.65 -32.28
N ARG A 453 -31.42 8.00 -33.37
CA ARG A 453 -31.12 9.23 -34.14
C ARG A 453 -31.17 10.46 -33.21
N GLY A 454 -30.06 11.20 -33.13
CA GLY A 454 -29.94 12.39 -32.26
C GLY A 454 -29.48 12.12 -30.83
N GLN A 455 -29.29 10.86 -30.44
CA GLN A 455 -28.79 10.46 -29.11
C GLN A 455 -27.29 10.15 -29.18
N SER A 456 -26.51 10.60 -28.19
CA SER A 456 -25.10 10.20 -28.10
C SER A 456 -24.96 8.76 -27.58
N LYS A 457 -23.88 8.06 -27.95
CA LYS A 457 -23.63 6.70 -27.45
C LYS A 457 -23.52 6.65 -25.93
N ALA A 458 -22.94 7.69 -25.31
CA ALA A 458 -22.86 7.82 -23.85
C ALA A 458 -24.24 7.97 -23.19
N GLN A 459 -25.14 8.76 -23.78
CA GLN A 459 -26.53 8.88 -23.32
C GLN A 459 -27.27 7.55 -23.45
N ALA A 460 -27.15 6.87 -24.59
CA ALA A 460 -27.77 5.56 -24.79
C ALA A 460 -27.25 4.50 -23.79
N PHE A 461 -25.97 4.56 -23.42
CA PHE A 461 -25.38 3.70 -22.39
C PHE A 461 -25.98 3.93 -21.00
N CYS A 462 -26.12 5.18 -20.59
CA CYS A 462 -26.71 5.51 -19.29
C CYS A 462 -28.21 5.22 -19.23
N ASP A 463 -28.93 5.40 -20.34
CA ASP A 463 -30.33 4.99 -20.47
C ASP A 463 -30.50 3.47 -20.25
N GLN A 464 -29.63 2.66 -20.87
CA GLN A 464 -29.67 1.20 -20.70
C GLN A 464 -29.32 0.76 -19.27
N ILE A 465 -28.35 1.40 -18.62
CA ILE A 465 -28.07 1.18 -17.19
C ILE A 465 -29.30 1.49 -16.34
N SER A 466 -29.93 2.63 -16.60
CA SER A 466 -31.15 3.06 -15.90
C SER A 466 -32.30 2.07 -16.08
N GLN A 467 -32.45 1.51 -17.28
CA GLN A 467 -33.46 0.51 -17.59
C GLN A 467 -33.16 -0.85 -16.92
N ALA A 468 -31.89 -1.28 -16.88
CA ALA A 468 -31.48 -2.53 -16.24
C ALA A 468 -31.78 -2.56 -14.73
N PHE A 469 -31.79 -1.40 -14.07
CA PHE A 469 -32.22 -1.29 -12.67
C PHE A 469 -33.70 -1.57 -12.41
N ARG A 470 -34.53 -1.77 -13.46
CA ARG A 470 -35.92 -2.22 -13.31
C ARG A 470 -36.00 -3.72 -13.00
N SER A 471 -34.99 -4.50 -13.40
CA SER A 471 -34.97 -5.96 -13.24
C SER A 471 -33.88 -6.47 -12.30
N SER A 472 -32.82 -5.69 -12.05
CA SER A 472 -31.71 -6.08 -11.16
C SER A 472 -31.26 -4.94 -10.25
N PRO A 473 -30.94 -5.20 -8.96
CA PRO A 473 -30.37 -4.19 -8.06
C PRO A 473 -28.89 -3.89 -8.35
N VAL A 474 -28.21 -4.72 -9.14
CA VAL A 474 -26.80 -4.55 -9.53
C VAL A 474 -26.69 -4.52 -11.05
N VAL A 475 -25.94 -3.55 -11.57
CA VAL A 475 -25.64 -3.42 -13.00
C VAL A 475 -24.14 -3.25 -13.22
N ILE A 476 -23.57 -4.02 -14.14
CA ILE A 476 -22.17 -3.91 -14.56
C ILE A 476 -22.09 -2.96 -15.77
N ALA A 477 -21.34 -1.88 -15.62
CA ALA A 477 -21.12 -0.87 -16.65
C ALA A 477 -19.85 -1.17 -17.46
N ASP A 478 -19.94 -2.11 -18.40
CA ASP A 478 -18.81 -2.64 -19.17
C ASP A 478 -18.46 -1.75 -20.37
N ARG A 479 -17.52 -0.83 -20.13
CA ARG A 479 -16.93 0.04 -21.13
C ARG A 479 -15.48 0.36 -20.78
N ASN A 480 -14.82 1.17 -21.60
CA ASN A 480 -13.53 1.74 -21.25
C ASN A 480 -13.67 2.78 -20.14
N ASN A 481 -13.11 2.47 -18.96
CA ASN A 481 -13.04 3.36 -17.80
C ASN A 481 -11.60 3.54 -17.25
N HIS A 482 -10.60 3.20 -18.07
CA HIS A 482 -9.19 3.25 -17.72
C HIS A 482 -8.66 4.67 -17.46
N GLN A 483 -9.32 5.72 -17.95
CA GLN A 483 -8.93 7.12 -17.71
C GLN A 483 -9.89 7.83 -16.75
N LYS A 484 -9.38 8.80 -15.99
CA LYS A 484 -10.19 9.62 -15.06
C LYS A 484 -11.34 10.33 -15.77
N ARG A 485 -11.10 10.90 -16.95
CA ARG A 485 -12.15 11.58 -17.74
C ARG A 485 -13.34 10.66 -18.06
N GLU A 486 -13.08 9.37 -18.30
CA GLU A 486 -14.11 8.38 -18.63
C GLU A 486 -14.97 8.06 -17.41
N ARG A 487 -14.36 8.00 -16.22
CA ARG A 487 -15.04 7.79 -14.95
C ARG A 487 -15.84 9.03 -14.54
N GLN A 488 -15.25 10.21 -14.70
CA GLN A 488 -15.92 11.50 -14.45
C GLN A 488 -17.20 11.64 -15.28
N GLN A 489 -17.11 11.39 -16.59
CA GLN A 489 -18.27 11.43 -17.48
C GLN A 489 -19.37 10.46 -17.02
N LEU A 490 -19.00 9.21 -16.69
CA LEU A 490 -19.96 8.20 -16.24
C LEU A 490 -20.67 8.60 -14.94
N PHE A 491 -19.95 9.18 -13.98
CA PHE A 491 -20.56 9.66 -12.74
C PHE A 491 -21.47 10.87 -12.95
N GLN A 492 -21.12 11.77 -13.88
CA GLN A 492 -21.95 12.92 -14.23
C GLN A 492 -23.24 12.46 -14.90
N ASP A 493 -23.16 11.52 -15.85
CA ASP A 493 -24.32 11.04 -16.59
C ASP A 493 -25.29 10.23 -15.71
N LEU A 494 -24.80 9.63 -14.62
CA LEU A 494 -25.60 8.81 -13.70
C LEU A 494 -25.93 9.51 -12.36
N SER A 495 -25.57 10.79 -12.19
CA SER A 495 -25.67 11.48 -10.88
C SER A 495 -27.08 11.54 -10.32
N ASN A 496 -28.09 11.58 -11.19
CA ASN A 496 -29.50 11.79 -10.81
C ASN A 496 -30.20 10.52 -10.31
N LEU A 497 -29.50 9.38 -10.26
CA LEU A 497 -30.11 8.07 -10.02
C LEU A 497 -29.87 7.51 -8.61
N GLY A 498 -29.16 8.24 -7.74
CA GLY A 498 -28.91 7.83 -6.35
C GLY A 498 -28.15 6.51 -6.23
N LEU A 499 -27.17 6.28 -7.11
CA LEU A 499 -26.47 5.01 -7.24
C LEU A 499 -25.24 4.94 -6.33
N THR A 500 -24.89 3.72 -5.93
CA THR A 500 -23.61 3.43 -5.28
C THR A 500 -22.66 2.79 -6.30
N PHE A 501 -21.45 3.35 -6.44
CA PHE A 501 -20.46 2.90 -7.41
C PHE A 501 -19.37 2.04 -6.76
N ILE A 502 -19.05 0.90 -7.34
CA ILE A 502 -17.95 0.03 -6.91
C ILE A 502 -16.95 -0.13 -8.06
N ALA A 503 -15.68 0.11 -7.78
CA ALA A 503 -14.61 -0.06 -8.76
C ALA A 503 -14.13 -1.52 -8.80
N LEU A 504 -14.22 -2.17 -9.97
CA LEU A 504 -13.50 -3.42 -10.26
C LEU A 504 -12.17 -3.05 -10.91
N HIS A 505 -11.13 -2.91 -10.10
CA HIS A 505 -9.89 -2.26 -10.49
C HIS A 505 -8.79 -3.29 -10.77
N TRP A 506 -8.50 -3.51 -12.05
CA TRP A 506 -7.31 -4.27 -12.43
C TRP A 506 -6.08 -3.39 -12.20
N VAL A 507 -5.20 -3.83 -11.31
CA VAL A 507 -4.04 -3.04 -10.88
C VAL A 507 -2.94 -3.14 -11.94
N HIS A 508 -2.77 -2.07 -12.73
CA HIS A 508 -1.78 -1.99 -13.81
C HIS A 508 -0.41 -1.43 -13.37
N TYR A 509 -0.29 -1.14 -12.08
CA TYR A 509 0.89 -0.54 -11.49
C TYR A 509 1.11 -1.22 -10.15
N HIS A 510 2.19 -1.98 -10.04
CA HIS A 510 2.64 -2.43 -8.74
C HIS A 510 4.11 -2.05 -8.62
N ASN A 511 4.38 -1.09 -7.73
CA ASN A 511 5.66 -0.87 -7.04
C ASN A 511 6.90 -1.31 -7.86
N ALA A 512 7.23 -0.54 -8.89
CA ALA A 512 8.46 -0.65 -9.67
C ALA A 512 8.69 -1.99 -10.44
N ARG A 513 7.64 -2.72 -10.85
CA ARG A 513 7.79 -3.82 -11.85
C ARG A 513 7.61 -3.31 -13.29
N PRO A 514 8.32 -3.90 -14.28
CA PRO A 514 8.15 -3.54 -15.68
C PRO A 514 6.74 -3.93 -16.18
N ILE A 515 6.10 -3.00 -16.90
CA ILE A 515 4.82 -3.15 -17.62
C ILE A 515 4.77 -4.44 -18.48
N ASN A 516 5.93 -4.99 -18.83
CA ASN A 516 6.15 -6.20 -19.63
C ASN A 516 5.34 -7.41 -19.16
N GLY A 517 5.20 -7.66 -17.85
CA GLY A 517 4.45 -8.83 -17.37
C GLY A 517 2.95 -8.76 -17.67
N ILE A 518 2.36 -7.58 -17.56
CA ILE A 518 0.95 -7.35 -17.90
C ILE A 518 0.80 -7.36 -19.42
N ARG A 519 1.72 -6.69 -20.13
CA ARG A 519 1.78 -6.65 -21.59
C ARG A 519 1.76 -8.06 -22.19
N ASN A 520 2.62 -8.96 -21.73
CA ASN A 520 2.70 -10.31 -22.27
C ASN A 520 1.40 -11.08 -22.06
N VAL A 521 0.79 -10.99 -20.88
CA VAL A 521 -0.45 -11.71 -20.56
C VAL A 521 -1.64 -11.16 -21.34
N THR A 522 -1.79 -9.83 -21.42
CA THR A 522 -2.89 -9.23 -22.17
C THR A 522 -2.75 -9.45 -23.66
N HIS A 523 -1.53 -9.32 -24.22
CA HIS A 523 -1.25 -9.62 -25.63
C HIS A 523 -1.60 -11.06 -25.96
N LYS A 524 -1.08 -12.02 -25.18
CA LYS A 524 -1.38 -13.44 -25.33
C LYS A 524 -2.90 -13.68 -25.37
N ARG A 525 -3.64 -13.12 -24.42
CA ARG A 525 -5.11 -13.26 -24.35
C ARG A 525 -5.86 -12.62 -25.52
N VAL A 526 -5.36 -11.51 -26.08
CA VAL A 526 -5.99 -10.87 -27.25
C VAL A 526 -5.72 -11.69 -28.51
N PHE A 527 -4.48 -12.16 -28.72
CA PHE A 527 -4.14 -12.99 -29.87
C PHE A 527 -4.76 -14.39 -29.81
N GLU A 528 -4.82 -15.03 -28.64
CA GLU A 528 -5.49 -16.34 -28.46
C GLU A 528 -7.01 -16.27 -28.70
N ARG A 529 -7.62 -15.08 -28.57
CA ARG A 529 -9.03 -14.86 -28.87
C ARG A 529 -9.30 -14.57 -30.35
N GLY A 530 -8.28 -14.21 -31.12
CA GLY A 530 -8.40 -13.89 -32.54
C GLY A 530 -9.45 -12.81 -32.83
N ASP A 531 -10.20 -12.99 -33.92
CA ASP A 531 -11.30 -12.09 -34.32
C ASP A 531 -12.55 -12.21 -33.42
N GLY A 532 -12.56 -13.13 -32.45
CA GLY A 532 -13.56 -13.24 -31.39
C GLY A 532 -13.45 -12.14 -30.31
N HIS A 533 -12.44 -11.26 -30.37
CA HIS A 533 -12.32 -10.12 -29.48
C HIS A 533 -13.19 -8.94 -29.96
N GLN A 534 -14.18 -8.53 -29.13
CA GLN A 534 -15.22 -7.55 -29.49
C GLN A 534 -14.74 -6.25 -30.16
N THR A 535 -13.57 -5.73 -29.79
CA THR A 535 -13.07 -4.42 -30.25
C THR A 535 -11.83 -4.52 -31.16
N ILE A 536 -11.15 -5.68 -31.22
CA ILE A 536 -9.85 -5.82 -31.92
C ILE A 536 -9.93 -7.09 -32.74
N ARG A 537 -9.79 -6.96 -34.05
CA ARG A 537 -9.72 -8.11 -34.95
C ARG A 537 -8.28 -8.57 -35.11
N ALA A 538 -7.82 -9.42 -34.18
CA ALA A 538 -6.42 -9.80 -34.09
C ALA A 538 -5.94 -10.75 -35.22
N GLU A 539 -6.86 -11.30 -36.02
CA GLU A 539 -6.57 -12.16 -37.19
C GLU A 539 -6.58 -11.38 -38.51
N THR A 540 -7.32 -10.26 -38.59
CA THR A 540 -7.42 -9.45 -39.81
C THR A 540 -6.63 -8.13 -39.77
N MET A 541 -6.19 -7.66 -38.60
CA MET A 541 -5.27 -6.52 -38.47
C MET A 541 -3.81 -6.96 -38.43
N GLU A 542 -2.90 -6.12 -38.94
CA GLU A 542 -1.47 -6.38 -38.82
C GLU A 542 -1.04 -6.38 -37.35
N ARG A 543 -0.19 -7.35 -36.96
CA ARG A 543 0.20 -7.56 -35.56
C ARG A 543 0.70 -6.28 -34.87
N HIS A 544 1.46 -5.45 -35.59
CA HIS A 544 2.02 -4.20 -35.07
C HIS A 544 0.94 -3.14 -34.77
N GLU A 545 -0.18 -3.14 -35.48
CA GLU A 545 -1.31 -2.23 -35.24
C GLU A 545 -2.05 -2.63 -33.97
N VAL A 546 -2.31 -3.93 -33.79
CA VAL A 546 -2.92 -4.49 -32.57
C VAL A 546 -2.06 -4.17 -31.34
N GLU A 547 -0.76 -4.44 -31.43
CA GLU A 547 0.19 -4.13 -30.36
C GLU A 547 0.25 -2.62 -30.07
N GLY A 548 0.21 -1.77 -31.10
CA GLY A 548 0.17 -0.31 -30.94
C GLY A 548 -1.07 0.20 -30.23
N ILE A 549 -2.24 -0.38 -30.52
CA ILE A 549 -3.49 -0.08 -29.80
C ILE A 549 -3.35 -0.46 -28.33
N MET A 550 -2.93 -1.69 -28.05
CA MET A 550 -2.78 -2.20 -26.67
C MET A 550 -1.80 -1.38 -25.85
N GLU A 551 -0.67 -1.01 -26.43
CA GLU A 551 0.33 -0.13 -25.82
C GLU A 551 -0.27 1.26 -25.53
N GLY A 552 -1.09 1.78 -26.44
CA GLY A 552 -1.83 3.02 -26.23
C GLY A 552 -2.78 2.99 -25.03
N PHE A 553 -3.42 1.85 -24.74
CA PHE A 553 -4.25 1.66 -23.54
C PHE A 553 -3.41 1.55 -22.27
N LEU A 554 -2.29 0.83 -22.31
CA LEU A 554 -1.36 0.72 -21.18
C LEU A 554 -0.77 2.09 -20.81
N ARG A 555 -0.30 2.86 -21.80
CA ARG A 555 0.27 4.19 -21.59
C ARG A 555 -0.72 5.21 -21.02
N ARG A 556 -2.00 5.11 -21.39
CA ARG A 556 -3.06 6.03 -20.95
C ARG A 556 -3.79 5.57 -19.69
N PHE A 557 -3.51 4.38 -19.16
CA PHE A 557 -4.17 3.89 -17.96
C PHE A 557 -3.90 4.81 -16.78
N GLN A 558 -4.97 5.25 -16.11
CA GLN A 558 -4.89 6.09 -14.92
C GLN A 558 -5.50 5.35 -13.72
N PRO A 559 -4.70 5.15 -12.66
CA PRO A 559 -5.10 4.39 -11.47
C PRO A 559 -6.35 4.97 -10.81
N VAL A 560 -7.12 4.11 -10.14
CA VAL A 560 -8.15 4.58 -9.19
C VAL A 560 -7.47 5.27 -8.03
N ASN A 561 -7.92 6.48 -7.71
CA ASN A 561 -7.49 7.20 -6.51
C ASN A 561 -8.71 7.78 -5.78
N MET A 562 -9.32 6.98 -4.90
CA MET A 562 -10.50 7.35 -4.12
C MET A 562 -10.34 8.59 -3.22
N ARG A 563 -9.12 9.14 -3.11
CA ARG A 563 -8.85 10.39 -2.38
C ARG A 563 -9.01 11.65 -3.22
N SER A 564 -9.29 11.53 -4.51
CA SER A 564 -9.40 12.66 -5.44
C SER A 564 -10.58 12.47 -6.39
N GLU A 565 -11.22 13.57 -6.78
CA GLU A 565 -12.17 13.56 -7.89
C GLU A 565 -11.50 13.00 -9.17
N PRO A 566 -12.23 12.22 -9.99
CA PRO A 566 -13.63 11.84 -9.80
C PRO A 566 -13.84 10.58 -8.93
N ASP A 567 -12.78 9.92 -8.50
CA ASP A 567 -12.79 8.56 -7.95
C ASP A 567 -13.23 8.49 -6.48
N ASN A 568 -13.26 9.62 -5.78
CA ASN A 568 -13.87 9.74 -4.44
C ASN A 568 -15.37 9.39 -4.42
N LYS A 569 -16.02 9.27 -5.59
CA LYS A 569 -17.42 8.82 -5.73
C LYS A 569 -17.59 7.30 -5.66
N PHE A 570 -16.51 6.52 -5.72
CA PHE A 570 -16.59 5.10 -5.43
C PHE A 570 -16.82 4.86 -3.94
N ALA A 571 -17.70 3.93 -3.60
CA ALA A 571 -17.88 3.49 -2.21
C ALA A 571 -16.69 2.64 -1.72
N PHE A 572 -16.19 1.76 -2.60
CA PHE A 572 -14.94 1.03 -2.39
C PHE A 572 -14.41 0.48 -3.72
N GLU A 573 -13.12 0.12 -3.72
CA GLU A 573 -12.48 -0.63 -4.80
C GLU A 573 -12.29 -2.11 -4.45
N ILE A 574 -12.34 -2.95 -5.48
CA ILE A 574 -11.93 -4.35 -5.47
C ILE A 574 -10.72 -4.46 -6.39
N CYS A 575 -9.54 -4.70 -5.81
CA CYS A 575 -8.29 -4.83 -6.55
C CYS A 575 -8.18 -6.22 -7.18
N LEU A 576 -7.94 -6.24 -8.49
CA LEU A 576 -7.81 -7.43 -9.32
C LEU A 576 -6.43 -7.46 -9.97
N ASP A 577 -5.88 -8.66 -10.21
CA ASP A 577 -4.57 -8.80 -10.85
C ASP A 577 -4.76 -9.15 -12.33
N PRO A 578 -4.31 -8.31 -13.28
CA PRO A 578 -4.44 -8.61 -14.71
C PRO A 578 -3.61 -9.82 -15.16
N ARG A 579 -2.62 -10.26 -14.37
CA ARG A 579 -1.72 -11.37 -14.71
C ARG A 579 -2.28 -12.73 -14.33
N VAL A 580 -3.16 -12.78 -13.33
CA VAL A 580 -3.79 -14.05 -12.91
C VAL A 580 -4.99 -14.37 -13.80
N GLU A 581 -5.40 -15.63 -13.81
CA GLU A 581 -6.56 -16.08 -14.55
C GLU A 581 -7.85 -15.43 -14.06
N THR A 582 -8.81 -15.25 -14.98
CA THR A 582 -10.12 -14.65 -14.68
C THR A 582 -10.84 -15.37 -13.53
N ARG A 583 -10.63 -16.68 -13.38
CA ARG A 583 -11.19 -17.49 -12.30
C ARG A 583 -10.80 -17.03 -10.90
N ARG A 584 -9.53 -16.65 -10.70
CA ARG A 584 -9.03 -16.13 -9.42
C ARG A 584 -9.55 -14.72 -9.13
N ASN A 585 -9.67 -13.89 -10.18
CA ASN A 585 -10.28 -12.56 -10.07
C ASN A 585 -11.78 -12.66 -9.76
N LEU A 586 -12.51 -13.58 -10.38
CA LEU A 586 -13.93 -13.84 -10.09
C LEU A 586 -14.13 -14.22 -8.62
N GLU A 587 -13.32 -15.14 -8.11
CA GLU A 587 -13.31 -15.52 -6.70
C GLU A 587 -13.09 -14.33 -5.76
N THR A 588 -12.15 -13.46 -6.13
CA THR A 588 -11.83 -12.25 -5.38
C THR A 588 -13.02 -11.29 -5.34
N VAL A 589 -13.66 -11.05 -6.49
CA VAL A 589 -14.86 -10.20 -6.57
C VAL A 589 -15.97 -10.75 -5.70
N VAL A 590 -16.29 -12.04 -5.83
CA VAL A 590 -17.39 -12.66 -5.07
C VAL A 590 -17.11 -12.64 -3.56
N LYS A 591 -15.88 -12.96 -3.13
CA LYS A 591 -15.47 -12.89 -1.71
C LYS A 591 -15.63 -11.49 -1.15
N VAL A 592 -15.13 -10.47 -1.86
CA VAL A 592 -15.19 -9.07 -1.38
C VAL A 592 -16.62 -8.53 -1.41
N LEU A 593 -17.42 -8.86 -2.43
CA LEU A 593 -18.84 -8.48 -2.47
C LEU A 593 -19.65 -9.17 -1.37
N ARG A 594 -19.39 -10.43 -1.06
CA ARG A 594 -20.00 -11.10 0.10
C ARG A 594 -19.66 -10.40 1.41
N GLN A 595 -18.39 -10.03 1.59
CA GLN A 595 -17.91 -9.37 2.80
C GLN A 595 -18.49 -7.96 2.98
N LYS A 596 -18.52 -7.15 1.91
CA LYS A 596 -18.92 -5.73 1.97
C LYS A 596 -20.39 -5.48 1.67
N CYS A 597 -21.03 -6.40 0.95
CA CYS A 597 -22.43 -6.31 0.51
C CYS A 597 -23.11 -7.69 0.64
N PRO A 598 -23.24 -8.24 1.86
CA PRO A 598 -23.71 -9.61 2.09
C PRO A 598 -25.12 -9.89 1.53
N MET A 599 -25.94 -8.85 1.37
CA MET A 599 -27.27 -8.95 0.77
C MET A 599 -27.25 -9.23 -0.74
N LEU A 600 -26.14 -8.98 -1.44
CA LEU A 600 -26.01 -9.21 -2.89
C LEU A 600 -25.51 -10.62 -3.22
N VAL A 601 -24.68 -11.18 -2.34
CA VAL A 601 -24.16 -12.54 -2.46
C VAL A 601 -24.71 -13.29 -1.25
N THR A 602 -25.93 -13.79 -1.36
CA THR A 602 -26.62 -14.48 -0.25
C THR A 602 -26.03 -15.87 0.00
N ARG A 603 -25.62 -16.55 -1.08
CA ARG A 603 -24.90 -17.82 -1.06
C ARG A 603 -23.56 -17.66 -1.77
N MET A 604 -22.50 -18.19 -1.17
CA MET A 604 -21.21 -18.28 -1.82
C MET A 604 -21.28 -19.36 -2.92
N PRO A 605 -21.01 -19.03 -4.19
CA PRO A 605 -20.82 -20.03 -5.23
C PRO A 605 -19.67 -20.97 -4.90
N THR A 606 -19.82 -22.23 -5.25
CA THR A 606 -18.79 -23.26 -5.16
C THR A 606 -17.73 -23.07 -6.25
N GLY A 607 -16.62 -23.81 -6.14
CA GLY A 607 -15.57 -23.81 -7.16
C GLY A 607 -16.11 -24.18 -8.54
N ASP A 608 -16.89 -25.27 -8.59
CA ASP A 608 -17.47 -25.82 -9.82
C ASP A 608 -18.48 -24.87 -10.47
N GLU A 609 -19.30 -24.18 -9.67
CA GLU A 609 -20.24 -23.17 -10.18
C GLU A 609 -19.52 -21.97 -10.81
N MET A 610 -18.39 -21.54 -10.22
CA MET A 610 -17.58 -20.48 -10.80
C MET A 610 -16.85 -20.92 -12.06
N ASP A 611 -16.44 -22.19 -12.15
CA ASP A 611 -15.83 -22.76 -13.35
C ASP A 611 -16.85 -22.91 -14.48
N GLU A 612 -18.07 -23.34 -14.18
CA GLU A 612 -19.20 -23.38 -15.12
C GLU A 612 -19.52 -21.98 -15.65
N ALA A 613 -19.65 -20.99 -14.76
CA ALA A 613 -19.95 -19.62 -15.14
C ALA A 613 -18.91 -19.04 -16.12
N LEU A 614 -17.64 -19.38 -15.96
CA LEU A 614 -16.59 -18.95 -16.89
C LEU A 614 -16.62 -19.70 -18.21
N ARG A 615 -16.96 -21.00 -18.19
CA ARG A 615 -17.11 -21.79 -19.41
C ARG A 615 -18.24 -21.22 -20.28
N GLU A 616 -19.38 -20.91 -19.67
CA GLU A 616 -20.51 -20.26 -20.35
C GLU A 616 -20.17 -18.85 -20.81
N ALA A 617 -19.47 -18.06 -19.99
CA ALA A 617 -18.99 -16.74 -20.39
C ALA A 617 -18.07 -16.77 -21.62
N LEU A 618 -17.32 -17.86 -21.84
CA LEU A 618 -16.43 -18.02 -23.00
C LEU A 618 -17.15 -18.58 -24.25
N LYS A 619 -18.24 -19.33 -24.09
CA LYS A 619 -19.05 -19.86 -25.21
C LYS A 619 -19.80 -18.77 -25.97
N GLY A 620 -20.26 -17.71 -25.30
CA GLY A 620 -21.04 -16.62 -25.91
C GLY A 620 -20.30 -15.69 -26.88
N TYR A 621 -19.07 -16.01 -27.29
CA TYR A 621 -18.20 -15.14 -28.11
C TYR A 621 -18.03 -15.55 -29.58
N THR A 622 -18.72 -16.59 -30.06
CA THR A 622 -18.74 -16.91 -31.49
C THR A 622 -19.63 -15.93 -32.26
N ALA A 623 -18.99 -14.89 -32.82
CA ALA A 623 -19.34 -13.93 -33.87
C ALA A 623 -20.82 -13.59 -34.18
N ASP A 624 -21.14 -12.29 -34.13
CA ASP A 624 -22.24 -11.66 -34.89
C ASP A 624 -21.63 -10.70 -35.92
N THR A 625 -21.50 -11.17 -37.17
CA THR A 625 -20.88 -10.47 -38.32
C THR A 625 -21.81 -9.43 -38.92
N ALA A 626 -22.03 -8.31 -38.23
CA ALA A 626 -22.72 -7.16 -38.82
C ALA A 626 -22.33 -5.84 -38.15
N LYS A 627 -21.25 -5.19 -38.62
CA LYS A 627 -21.05 -3.71 -38.53
C LYS A 627 -19.69 -3.32 -39.15
N GLU A 628 -19.61 -3.39 -40.47
CA GLU A 628 -18.40 -3.06 -41.23
C GLU A 628 -18.28 -1.59 -41.64
N THR A 629 -19.26 -0.72 -41.31
CA THR A 629 -19.34 0.61 -41.94
C THR A 629 -19.31 1.83 -41.02
N ALA A 630 -19.20 1.65 -39.69
CA ALA A 630 -19.26 2.79 -38.75
C ALA A 630 -17.89 3.34 -38.32
N LEU A 631 -16.81 2.56 -38.39
CA LEU A 631 -15.53 2.90 -37.77
C LEU A 631 -14.62 3.81 -38.62
N ALA A 632 -14.75 3.75 -39.95
CA ALA A 632 -13.92 4.56 -40.86
C ALA A 632 -14.26 6.06 -40.83
N LYS A 633 -15.48 6.43 -40.39
CA LYS A 633 -15.95 7.82 -40.42
C LYS A 633 -15.60 8.61 -39.15
N GLU A 634 -15.30 7.94 -38.04
CA GLU A 634 -15.00 8.57 -36.75
C GLU A 634 -13.51 8.94 -36.59
N MET A 635 -12.62 8.35 -37.41
CA MET A 635 -11.16 8.53 -37.29
C MET A 635 -10.51 9.50 -38.30
N GLY A 636 -11.28 10.16 -39.17
CA GLY A 636 -10.75 11.24 -40.04
C GLY A 636 -9.65 10.83 -41.02
N LEU A 637 -9.46 9.53 -41.26
CA LEU A 637 -8.48 9.01 -42.21
C LEU A 637 -9.15 8.86 -43.58
N LYS A 638 -8.58 9.48 -44.62
CA LYS A 638 -9.04 9.27 -46.00
C LYS A 638 -8.87 7.81 -46.38
N SER A 639 -9.91 7.21 -46.96
CA SER A 639 -9.87 5.85 -47.48
C SER A 639 -8.71 5.66 -48.47
N PRO A 640 -7.98 4.53 -48.44
CA PRO A 640 -7.04 4.21 -49.50
C PRO A 640 -7.81 3.91 -50.79
N PRO A 641 -7.26 4.23 -51.98
CA PRO A 641 -7.89 3.84 -53.23
C PRO A 641 -7.80 2.31 -53.41
N PRO A 642 -8.77 1.69 -54.11
CA PRO A 642 -8.79 0.24 -54.30
C PRO A 642 -7.61 -0.20 -55.18
N THR A 643 -6.85 -1.19 -54.70
CA THR A 643 -5.77 -1.85 -55.44
C THR A 643 -6.34 -2.90 -56.39
N GLY A 644 -6.57 -2.52 -57.64
CA GLY A 644 -6.69 -3.43 -58.78
C GLY A 644 -5.34 -3.64 -59.48
N PRO A 645 -5.14 -4.76 -60.21
CA PRO A 645 -3.85 -5.10 -60.79
C PRO A 645 -3.46 -4.15 -61.93
N LYS A 646 -2.20 -3.73 -61.93
CA LYS A 646 -1.61 -2.77 -62.88
C LYS A 646 -1.67 -3.29 -64.31
N GLY A 647 -2.46 -2.63 -65.15
CA GLY A 647 -2.32 -2.61 -66.61
C GLY A 647 -1.38 -1.47 -67.03
N ILE A 648 -0.41 -1.82 -67.88
CA ILE A 648 0.58 -0.93 -68.50
C ILE A 648 -0.13 0.07 -69.44
N GLN A 649 0.21 1.36 -69.36
CA GLN A 649 0.31 2.24 -70.55
C GLN A 649 1.05 3.56 -70.25
N ASN A 650 1.96 3.89 -71.18
CA ASN A 650 2.76 5.11 -71.28
C ASN A 650 1.90 6.36 -71.55
N ASN A 651 2.28 7.53 -71.02
CA ASN A 651 2.74 8.66 -71.85
C ASN A 651 3.13 9.93 -71.07
N TYR A 652 4.34 10.40 -71.40
CA TYR A 652 4.82 11.76 -71.64
C TYR A 652 4.09 13.02 -71.12
N ASN A 653 4.94 13.91 -70.59
CA ASN A 653 4.95 15.38 -70.73
C ASN A 653 3.94 16.24 -69.94
N ARG A 654 4.46 16.94 -68.91
CA ARG A 654 4.67 18.41 -68.85
C ARG A 654 4.68 18.90 -67.39
N ASN A 655 5.84 19.34 -66.90
CA ASN A 655 6.13 20.76 -66.64
C ASN A 655 7.34 20.91 -65.72
N ARG A 656 8.30 21.67 -66.22
CA ARG A 656 9.54 22.10 -65.58
C ARG A 656 9.30 23.37 -64.75
N ASN A 657 10.15 23.50 -63.72
CA ASN A 657 10.78 24.71 -63.18
C ASN A 657 10.02 25.59 -62.16
N PRO A 658 10.75 26.36 -61.30
CA PRO A 658 11.96 25.97 -60.54
C PRO A 658 11.99 26.54 -59.10
N MET A 659 12.93 26.05 -58.27
CA MET A 659 13.30 26.64 -56.97
C MET A 659 13.97 28.03 -57.10
N PRO A 660 13.84 28.93 -56.10
CA PRO A 660 14.69 30.11 -55.97
C PRO A 660 15.98 29.80 -55.18
N PRO A 661 17.08 30.55 -55.43
CA PRO A 661 18.39 30.27 -54.85
C PRO A 661 18.60 30.93 -53.48
N ASN A 662 19.40 30.25 -52.67
CA ASN A 662 19.99 30.74 -51.43
C ASN A 662 21.31 31.47 -51.77
N ARG A 663 21.49 32.73 -51.35
CA ARG A 663 22.81 33.37 -51.24
C ARG A 663 22.88 34.39 -50.11
N ASN A 664 23.79 34.10 -49.20
CA ASN A 664 24.51 35.08 -48.38
C ASN A 664 25.34 36.02 -49.26
N GLY A 665 25.42 37.27 -48.81
CA GLY A 665 26.47 38.24 -49.09
C GLY A 665 25.93 39.67 -49.26
N PRO A 666 26.53 40.69 -48.63
CA PRO A 666 26.97 40.79 -47.23
C PRO A 666 25.80 40.93 -46.25
#